data_AF-A0A6A4FVM3-F1
#
_entry.id   AF-A0A6A4FVM3-F1
#
_cell.length_a   1.000
_cell.length_b   1.000
_cell.length_c   1.000
_cell.angle_alpha   90.00
_cell.angle_beta   90.00
_cell.angle_gamma   90.00
#
_symmetry.space_group_name_H-M   'P 1'
#
loop_
_entity.id
_entity.type
_entity.pdbx_description
1 polymer ?
#
loop_
_entity_poly.entity_id
_entity_poly.type
_entity_poly.pdbx_seq_one_letter_code
_entity_poly.pdbx_strand_id
1 'polypeptide(L)'
;MFGGAVRTTSRRGDGAMPFSSRRSVEEDSWTEVERQELDHATSYVSESMYLVMENPAGALYMGETVHFKVHALCDQSTLGRVAGVKGNAKFSKGEDNDVMHGTLFLTSYRLLFRSFHQHHEEELVEVHLNNIAELAEFRVNGKLGPMSQLEVSCKNFELVKFNFPGEAVSGDVYVKINQMLMDKLQPAAYAFARQSDTCGWAAYDPQAEFTRLGFKTPKTGTQIGGFRITHVNNCYKMSPTYPSSFVVPASVSDGELRKISFFRARGRVPAVTYRHKNDAVVARCAQPLVGLRRKRCTSDEAYMVALRRECKGKLLFIDCRSQTSAYGNIALGGGFEVLDYYKDTNIMFMGIENIHSMRDSIRKLFDLIKNEVRGNERPNWLSCLESTRWLEHVRSVLVSCSICVSKLVEGTSLMIHCSDGWDRTAQITALVKLCADPFYRTVKGFQVLIEQEWCAFGHQFRARSGHTDTQAAYWEDDNTSPVFMQFVDAVWQLMRHFPCSFEFNERYLMALLDEVYNKRSGTFLHDCEEARMGSKTAIRCTSAWTLLEAHPQAADFRNPFYMVPLRGEASSDRSPTVLQFKWHTSSLAIWTAFYLRSLESNDSRVYQDAWAKELQVTQRELQDQLSTAHQQLQCQVEQNSDLHSELERLRRESAQLHRLLEGEVYSDTMNGVLVHEEDDDEDGVLLSVTPVGESRTTLQPSCIDGDAATSGAGESKVFSTTGVGCFLGGSMSQDFEILQSYFDPKHHETRSLDQVTAATGNGCNELFPQRRSMTVEEVVR
;
A
#
# COMPACT_ATOMS: atom_id res chain seq x y z
N MET A 1 39.63 51.09 17.63
CA MET A 1 40.03 52.35 16.99
C MET A 1 38.79 52.94 16.33
N PHE A 2 38.39 54.13 16.80
CA PHE A 2 37.34 55.05 16.32
C PHE A 2 35.92 54.48 16.08
N GLY A 3 34.86 54.78 16.83
CA GLY A 3 34.67 55.76 17.89
C GLY A 3 34.10 57.10 17.40
N GLY A 4 32.82 57.36 17.71
CA GLY A 4 32.23 58.70 17.87
C GLY A 4 30.99 58.99 17.00
N ALA A 5 29.98 59.75 17.42
CA ALA A 5 29.56 60.26 18.73
C ALA A 5 28.18 60.92 18.55
N VAL A 6 27.42 60.94 19.64
CA VAL A 6 26.10 61.53 19.86
C VAL A 6 26.14 63.07 19.99
N ARG A 7 25.06 63.77 19.62
CA ARG A 7 24.58 65.07 20.18
C ARG A 7 23.09 65.23 19.82
N THR A 8 22.10 64.98 20.69
CA THR A 8 21.50 65.81 21.76
C THR A 8 21.26 67.29 21.46
N THR A 9 19.98 67.69 21.42
CA THR A 9 19.44 68.92 22.05
C THR A 9 17.98 68.74 22.45
N SER A 10 17.71 69.02 23.72
CA SER A 10 16.40 69.09 24.39
C SER A 10 15.79 70.49 24.32
N ARG A 11 14.45 70.62 24.37
CA ARG A 11 13.79 71.57 25.29
C ARG A 11 12.33 71.22 25.57
N ARG A 12 11.99 71.30 26.87
CA ARG A 12 10.70 71.08 27.52
C ARG A 12 9.70 72.22 27.27
N GLY A 13 8.42 71.90 27.35
CA GLY A 13 7.32 72.80 27.73
C GLY A 13 6.21 71.97 28.39
N ASP A 14 5.95 72.23 29.66
CA ASP A 14 4.98 71.53 30.52
C ASP A 14 3.52 71.81 30.16
N GLY A 15 2.64 70.85 30.43
CA GLY A 15 1.17 71.01 30.45
C GLY A 15 0.48 69.69 30.82
N ALA A 16 -0.17 69.66 31.98
CA ALA A 16 -0.63 68.46 32.68
C ALA A 16 -2.06 67.97 32.32
N MET A 17 -2.21 66.62 32.26
CA MET A 17 -3.39 65.76 32.57
C MET A 17 -4.68 65.85 31.70
N PRO A 18 -5.57 64.80 31.65
CA PRO A 18 -5.51 63.44 32.21
C PRO A 18 -5.85 62.28 31.23
N PHE A 19 -5.62 61.06 31.72
CA PHE A 19 -6.11 59.76 31.21
C PHE A 19 -7.58 59.76 30.76
N SER A 20 -7.88 59.24 29.55
CA SER A 20 -9.09 58.47 29.22
C SER A 20 -9.14 58.08 27.73
N SER A 21 -9.71 56.90 27.47
CA SER A 21 -10.15 56.30 26.21
C SER A 21 -9.14 55.49 25.37
N ARG A 22 -9.35 54.17 25.45
CA ARG A 22 -9.06 53.18 24.40
C ARG A 22 -9.63 53.72 23.08
N ARG A 23 -8.77 53.91 22.07
CA ARG A 23 -9.22 53.98 20.68
C ARG A 23 -9.41 52.55 20.17
N SER A 24 -10.66 52.20 19.93
CA SER A 24 -11.08 51.13 19.03
C SER A 24 -10.39 51.33 17.67
N VAL A 25 -9.78 50.27 17.17
CA VAL A 25 -9.35 50.20 15.77
C VAL A 25 -10.64 50.18 14.94
N GLU A 26 -10.80 51.18 14.08
CA GLU A 26 -11.90 51.31 13.13
C GLU A 26 -11.93 50.06 12.23
N GLU A 27 -12.89 49.16 12.52
CA GLU A 27 -13.60 48.43 11.47
C GLU A 27 -14.38 49.49 10.69
N ASP A 28 -13.96 49.84 9.47
CA ASP A 28 -14.91 50.29 8.45
C ASP A 28 -14.26 50.41 7.05
N SER A 29 -15.11 50.11 6.06
CA SER A 29 -15.06 50.60 4.68
C SER A 29 -14.19 49.87 3.65
N TRP A 30 -14.49 48.58 3.36
CA TRP A 30 -14.21 47.99 2.02
C TRP A 30 -15.24 46.92 1.56
N THR A 31 -16.42 46.83 2.19
CA THR A 31 -17.46 45.82 1.83
C THR A 31 -18.64 46.38 1.02
N GLU A 32 -18.65 47.66 0.66
CA GLU A 32 -19.70 48.21 -0.20
C GLU A 32 -19.17 48.33 -1.63
N VAL A 33 -19.53 47.36 -2.47
CA VAL A 33 -19.59 47.61 -3.92
C VAL A 33 -20.71 48.65 -4.12
N GLU A 34 -20.38 49.85 -4.59
CA GLU A 34 -21.39 50.86 -4.91
C GLU A 34 -22.40 50.27 -5.90
N ARG A 35 -23.67 50.12 -5.47
CA ARG A 35 -24.76 49.54 -6.29
C ARG A 35 -24.91 50.20 -7.67
N GLN A 36 -24.46 51.46 -7.82
CA GLN A 36 -24.64 52.24 -9.03
C GLN A 36 -23.78 51.81 -10.22
N GLU A 37 -22.64 51.14 -10.03
CA GLU A 37 -21.82 50.67 -11.17
C GLU A 37 -22.32 49.34 -11.77
N LEU A 38 -23.24 48.63 -11.09
CA LEU A 38 -23.74 47.31 -11.50
C LEU A 38 -25.19 47.30 -12.04
N ASP A 39 -25.99 48.35 -11.84
CA ASP A 39 -27.36 48.42 -12.37
C ASP A 39 -27.42 48.40 -13.92
N HIS A 40 -26.28 48.64 -14.59
CA HIS A 40 -26.17 48.51 -16.04
C HIS A 40 -25.86 47.07 -16.51
N ALA A 41 -25.61 46.12 -15.61
CA ALA A 41 -25.37 44.72 -15.92
C ALA A 41 -26.20 43.79 -15.02
N THR A 42 -27.29 43.26 -15.59
CA THR A 42 -28.04 42.04 -15.20
C THR A 42 -29.25 42.16 -14.28
N SER A 43 -30.43 41.89 -14.85
CA SER A 43 -31.73 41.69 -14.18
C SER A 43 -31.86 40.31 -13.51
N TYR A 44 -30.76 39.66 -13.14
CA TYR A 44 -30.72 38.23 -12.74
C TYR A 44 -29.95 37.95 -11.44
N VAL A 45 -29.47 38.96 -10.72
CA VAL A 45 -28.69 38.75 -9.49
C VAL A 45 -29.63 38.48 -8.30
N SER A 46 -29.56 37.27 -7.73
CA SER A 46 -30.28 36.89 -6.52
C SER A 46 -29.77 37.67 -5.30
N GLU A 47 -30.64 38.02 -4.33
CA GLU A 47 -30.24 38.65 -3.05
C GLU A 47 -29.13 37.87 -2.32
N SER A 48 -29.08 36.55 -2.49
CA SER A 48 -28.05 35.68 -1.90
C SER A 48 -26.63 35.95 -2.42
N MET A 49 -26.46 36.51 -3.63
CA MET A 49 -25.15 36.80 -4.21
C MET A 49 -24.43 37.97 -3.52
N TYR A 50 -25.14 38.72 -2.69
CA TYR A 50 -24.59 39.82 -1.90
C TYR A 50 -24.38 39.44 -0.43
N LEU A 51 -24.76 38.22 -0.04
CA LEU A 51 -24.60 37.75 1.33
C LEU A 51 -23.15 37.32 1.56
N VAL A 52 -22.53 37.86 2.61
CA VAL A 52 -21.25 37.40 3.13
C VAL A 52 -21.48 37.06 4.59
N MET A 53 -21.20 35.82 4.97
CA MET A 53 -21.36 35.37 6.35
C MET A 53 -20.39 36.09 7.29
N GLU A 54 -20.79 36.16 8.56
CA GLU A 54 -19.86 36.48 9.63
C GLU A 54 -18.74 35.44 9.72
N ASN A 55 -17.64 35.83 10.37
CA ASN A 55 -16.50 34.95 10.54
C ASN A 55 -16.92 33.66 11.27
N PRO A 56 -16.54 32.47 10.78
CA PRO A 56 -17.01 31.22 11.33
C PRO A 56 -16.21 30.87 12.60
N ALA A 57 -16.44 31.62 13.69
CA ALA A 57 -15.64 31.52 14.92
C ALA A 57 -15.56 30.10 15.50
N GLY A 58 -16.61 29.27 15.31
CA GLY A 58 -16.61 27.86 15.72
C GLY A 58 -15.81 26.92 14.82
N ALA A 59 -15.51 27.32 13.58
CA ALA A 59 -14.73 26.53 12.63
C ALA A 59 -13.24 26.92 12.61
N LEU A 60 -12.90 28.13 13.04
CA LEU A 60 -11.52 28.62 13.06
C LEU A 60 -10.70 27.98 14.19
N TYR A 61 -9.43 27.69 13.91
CA TYR A 61 -8.48 27.25 14.92
C TYR A 61 -8.03 28.40 15.84
N MET A 62 -7.53 28.08 17.03
CA MET A 62 -6.98 29.09 17.94
C MET A 62 -5.81 29.81 17.28
N GLY A 63 -5.93 31.14 17.14
CA GLY A 63 -4.93 31.96 16.46
C GLY A 63 -5.01 31.95 14.92
N GLU A 64 -5.97 31.24 14.33
CA GLU A 64 -6.27 31.36 12.90
C GLU A 64 -6.99 32.69 12.63
N THR A 65 -6.43 33.49 11.73
CA THR A 65 -6.97 34.80 11.37
C THR A 65 -7.57 34.77 9.98
N VAL A 66 -8.74 35.37 9.80
CA VAL A 66 -9.35 35.59 8.48
C VAL A 66 -8.71 36.83 7.86
N HIS A 67 -8.04 36.68 6.71
CA HIS A 67 -7.42 37.78 5.98
C HIS A 67 -8.32 38.37 4.91
N PHE A 68 -9.24 37.56 4.39
CA PHE A 68 -10.16 37.95 3.33
C PHE A 68 -11.41 37.07 3.38
N LYS A 69 -12.56 37.62 3.03
CA LYS A 69 -13.83 36.90 2.91
C LYS A 69 -14.62 37.45 1.74
N VAL A 70 -15.28 36.57 1.00
CA VAL A 70 -15.96 36.95 -0.24
C VAL A 70 -17.09 35.98 -0.55
N HIS A 71 -18.15 36.49 -1.19
CA HIS A 71 -19.17 35.61 -1.77
C HIS A 71 -18.55 34.82 -2.93
N ALA A 72 -18.74 33.50 -2.92
CA ALA A 72 -18.27 32.61 -3.96
C ALA A 72 -19.30 31.52 -4.28
N LEU A 73 -19.16 30.97 -5.47
CA LEU A 73 -19.96 29.86 -5.97
C LEU A 73 -19.06 28.63 -6.10
N CYS A 74 -19.15 27.67 -5.17
CA CYS A 74 -18.33 26.46 -5.21
C CYS A 74 -18.96 25.42 -6.15
N ASP A 75 -18.17 24.90 -7.10
CA ASP A 75 -18.60 23.87 -8.04
C ASP A 75 -18.60 22.49 -7.36
N GLN A 76 -19.79 21.91 -7.17
CA GLN A 76 -19.96 20.62 -6.50
C GLN A 76 -19.41 19.44 -7.32
N SER A 77 -19.32 19.57 -8.65
CA SER A 77 -18.80 18.50 -9.50
C SER A 77 -17.37 18.10 -9.13
N THR A 78 -16.62 19.01 -8.50
CA THR A 78 -15.23 18.80 -8.12
C THR A 78 -15.02 18.33 -6.66
N LEU A 79 -16.07 18.33 -5.82
CA LEU A 79 -15.97 18.09 -4.37
C LEU A 79 -15.91 16.61 -3.95
N GLY A 80 -15.37 15.75 -4.81
CA GLY A 80 -15.17 14.32 -4.55
C GLY A 80 -14.31 14.06 -3.31
N ARG A 81 -14.96 13.93 -2.15
CA ARG A 81 -14.36 13.65 -0.83
C ARG A 81 -13.39 14.74 -0.34
N VAL A 82 -13.88 15.98 -0.17
CA VAL A 82 -13.20 16.92 0.73
C VAL A 82 -13.18 16.29 2.13
N ALA A 83 -12.01 16.27 2.77
CA ALA A 83 -11.78 15.66 4.07
C ALA A 83 -12.62 16.34 5.17
N GLY A 84 -13.87 15.90 5.34
CA GLY A 84 -14.80 16.44 6.34
C GLY A 84 -16.27 16.50 5.93
N VAL A 85 -16.62 16.25 4.66
CA VAL A 85 -18.01 16.34 4.20
C VAL A 85 -18.83 15.17 4.72
N LYS A 86 -19.74 15.44 5.66
CA LYS A 86 -20.84 14.54 6.01
C LYS A 86 -21.83 14.57 4.85
N GLY A 87 -21.83 13.54 4.02
CA GLY A 87 -22.76 13.43 2.90
C GLY A 87 -23.53 12.13 2.99
N ASN A 88 -24.67 12.17 3.69
CA ASN A 88 -25.65 11.08 3.78
C ASN A 88 -27.01 11.59 3.28
N ALA A 89 -27.09 11.97 2.00
CA ALA A 89 -28.37 12.33 1.38
C ALA A 89 -28.40 11.94 -0.10
N LYS A 90 -29.42 11.17 -0.47
CA LYS A 90 -29.83 10.96 -1.86
C LYS A 90 -30.51 12.25 -2.33
N PHE A 91 -29.90 12.98 -3.26
CA PHE A 91 -30.55 14.11 -3.90
C PHE A 91 -31.06 13.74 -5.29
N SER A 92 -32.27 14.19 -5.59
CA SER A 92 -32.98 14.00 -6.86
C SER A 92 -32.34 14.83 -7.96
N LYS A 93 -32.12 14.22 -9.14
CA LYS A 93 -31.68 14.87 -10.38
C LYS A 93 -32.62 16.03 -10.76
N GLY A 94 -32.18 17.26 -10.54
CA GLY A 94 -32.69 18.49 -11.16
C GLY A 94 -31.50 19.30 -11.67
N GLU A 95 -31.60 19.85 -12.88
CA GLU A 95 -30.51 20.45 -13.67
C GLU A 95 -29.97 21.80 -13.16
N ASP A 96 -30.26 22.18 -11.90
CA ASP A 96 -29.86 23.44 -11.25
C ASP A 96 -28.99 23.22 -9.97
N ASN A 97 -28.55 21.99 -9.69
CA ASN A 97 -28.00 21.60 -8.39
C ASN A 97 -26.46 21.59 -8.25
N ASP A 98 -25.67 21.87 -9.28
CA ASP A 98 -24.20 21.63 -9.24
C ASP A 98 -23.35 22.75 -8.60
N VAL A 99 -23.95 23.83 -8.11
CA VAL A 99 -23.20 24.99 -7.59
C VAL A 99 -23.72 25.43 -6.22
N MET A 100 -22.84 25.47 -5.23
CA MET A 100 -23.15 25.99 -3.90
C MET A 100 -22.86 27.47 -3.80
N HIS A 101 -23.86 28.24 -3.38
CA HIS A 101 -23.66 29.61 -2.93
C HIS A 101 -23.13 29.63 -1.49
N GLY A 102 -22.10 30.44 -1.24
CA GLY A 102 -21.51 30.52 0.09
C GLY A 102 -20.50 31.65 0.24
N THR A 103 -19.85 31.67 1.40
CA THR A 103 -18.73 32.57 1.68
C THR A 103 -17.42 31.79 1.66
N LEU A 104 -16.48 32.25 0.83
CA LEU A 104 -15.10 31.81 0.83
C LEU A 104 -14.29 32.69 1.77
N PHE A 105 -13.67 32.07 2.77
CA PHE A 105 -12.76 32.68 3.73
C PHE A 105 -11.32 32.27 3.38
N LEU A 106 -10.44 33.25 3.19
CA LEU A 106 -8.99 33.03 3.15
C LEU A 106 -8.44 33.30 4.55
N THR A 107 -7.99 32.24 5.21
CA THR A 107 -7.39 32.31 6.54
C THR A 107 -5.87 32.27 6.46
N SER A 108 -5.20 32.40 7.60
CA SER A 108 -3.75 32.22 7.73
C SER A 108 -3.25 30.83 7.31
N TYR A 109 -4.12 29.83 7.10
CA TYR A 109 -3.72 28.44 6.84
C TYR A 109 -4.50 27.72 5.74
N ARG A 110 -5.70 28.17 5.37
CA ARG A 110 -6.58 27.47 4.43
C ARG A 110 -7.56 28.41 3.74
N LEU A 111 -8.07 27.94 2.61
CA LEU A 111 -9.33 28.36 2.05
C LEU A 111 -10.42 27.57 2.76
N LEU A 112 -11.41 28.28 3.29
CA LEU A 112 -12.56 27.70 3.97
C LEU A 112 -13.81 28.24 3.28
N PHE A 113 -14.55 27.38 2.58
CA PHE A 113 -15.83 27.75 1.99
C PHE A 113 -16.97 27.17 2.80
N ARG A 114 -17.96 28.00 3.11
CA ARG A 114 -19.17 27.61 3.84
C ARG A 114 -20.38 27.97 3.01
N SER A 115 -21.29 27.02 2.79
CA SER A 115 -22.50 27.24 1.99
C SER A 115 -23.60 27.95 2.80
N PHE A 116 -24.55 28.60 2.10
CA PHE A 116 -25.70 29.30 2.73
C PHE A 116 -26.93 28.41 3.00
N HIS A 117 -26.90 27.11 2.65
CA HIS A 117 -28.13 26.30 2.65
C HIS A 117 -28.72 26.02 4.03
N GLN A 118 -30.06 26.08 4.10
CA GLN A 118 -30.89 26.14 5.32
C GLN A 118 -31.40 24.80 5.86
N HIS A 119 -31.02 23.64 5.30
CA HIS A 119 -31.50 22.33 5.76
C HIS A 119 -30.41 21.48 6.42
N HIS A 120 -30.35 21.62 7.75
CA HIS A 120 -29.82 20.72 8.78
C HIS A 120 -28.34 20.28 8.82
N GLU A 121 -27.54 20.36 7.76
CA GLU A 121 -26.08 20.17 7.87
C GLU A 121 -25.31 21.17 6.99
N GLU A 122 -24.46 21.99 7.62
CA GLU A 122 -23.58 22.95 6.92
C GLU A 122 -22.49 22.21 6.13
N GLU A 123 -22.39 22.47 4.83
CA GLU A 123 -21.32 21.91 4.00
C GLU A 123 -20.09 22.83 4.03
N LEU A 124 -18.98 22.29 4.55
CA LEU A 124 -17.70 22.97 4.68
C LEU A 124 -16.72 22.36 3.69
N VAL A 125 -16.14 23.21 2.84
CA VAL A 125 -15.07 22.85 1.91
C VAL A 125 -13.77 23.49 2.41
N GLU A 126 -12.75 22.67 2.64
CA GLU A 126 -11.47 23.10 3.20
C GLU A 126 -10.31 22.76 2.26
N VAL A 127 -9.53 23.76 1.87
CA VAL A 127 -8.29 23.57 1.11
C VAL A 127 -7.13 24.21 1.85
N HIS A 128 -6.21 23.40 2.37
CA HIS A 128 -5.03 23.92 3.05
C HIS A 128 -4.09 24.60 2.06
N LEU A 129 -3.61 25.80 2.42
CA LEU A 129 -2.72 26.59 1.56
C LEU A 129 -1.44 25.81 1.22
N ASN A 130 -0.90 25.03 2.18
CA ASN A 130 0.27 24.18 1.97
C ASN A 130 0.09 23.07 0.93
N ASN A 131 -1.16 22.68 0.66
CA ASN A 131 -1.50 21.65 -0.31
C ASN A 131 -1.74 22.23 -1.71
N ILE A 132 -1.85 23.55 -1.88
CA ILE A 132 -2.02 24.16 -3.21
C ILE A 132 -0.75 23.93 -4.05
N ALA A 133 -0.92 23.33 -5.23
CA ALA A 133 0.13 23.12 -6.21
C ALA A 133 0.11 24.22 -7.28
N GLU A 134 -1.09 24.60 -7.74
CA GLU A 134 -1.30 25.57 -8.81
C GLU A 134 -2.63 26.30 -8.62
N LEU A 135 -2.68 27.57 -9.02
CA LEU A 135 -3.88 28.37 -9.15
C LEU A 135 -4.03 28.80 -10.61
N ALA A 136 -5.25 28.71 -11.14
CA ALA A 136 -5.55 29.22 -12.47
C ALA A 136 -6.89 29.96 -12.48
N GLU A 137 -6.99 30.98 -13.32
CA GLU A 137 -8.19 31.80 -13.46
C GLU A 137 -8.73 31.69 -14.89
N PHE A 138 -10.03 31.49 -15.04
CA PHE A 138 -10.72 31.33 -16.31
C PHE A 138 -11.97 32.21 -16.36
N ARG A 139 -12.28 32.78 -17.53
CA ARG A 139 -13.62 33.32 -17.77
C ARG A 139 -14.56 32.18 -18.14
N VAL A 140 -15.70 32.08 -17.47
CA VAL A 140 -16.70 31.05 -17.71
C VAL A 140 -18.06 31.73 -17.93
N ASN A 141 -18.73 31.38 -19.03
CA ASN A 141 -20.09 31.84 -19.29
C ASN A 141 -21.07 30.78 -18.78
N GLY A 142 -21.68 31.04 -17.62
CA GLY A 142 -22.68 30.16 -17.02
C GLY A 142 -24.11 30.65 -17.27
N LYS A 143 -25.10 29.89 -16.77
CA LYS A 143 -26.52 30.30 -16.75
C LYS A 143 -26.73 31.64 -16.01
N LEU A 144 -25.87 31.93 -15.03
CA LEU A 144 -25.86 33.16 -14.22
C LEU A 144 -25.12 34.34 -14.89
N GLY A 145 -24.67 34.18 -16.14
CA GLY A 145 -23.90 35.19 -16.88
C GLY A 145 -22.39 34.94 -16.90
N PRO A 146 -21.60 35.91 -17.38
CA PRO A 146 -20.15 35.83 -17.38
C PRO A 146 -19.62 35.88 -15.95
N MET A 147 -18.83 34.87 -15.57
CA MET A 147 -18.20 34.75 -14.26
C MET A 147 -16.70 34.53 -14.42
N SER A 148 -15.93 34.88 -13.38
CA SER A 148 -14.55 34.44 -13.27
C SER A 148 -14.46 33.22 -12.38
N GLN A 149 -13.80 32.17 -12.86
CA GLN A 149 -13.58 30.92 -12.15
C GLN A 149 -12.14 30.83 -11.68
N LEU A 150 -11.95 30.72 -10.37
CA LEU A 150 -10.70 30.35 -9.74
C LEU A 150 -10.65 28.84 -9.56
N GLU A 151 -9.71 28.19 -10.22
CA GLU A 151 -9.40 26.77 -10.07
C GLU A 151 -8.20 26.60 -9.13
N VAL A 152 -8.42 25.88 -8.03
CA VAL A 152 -7.39 25.55 -7.03
C VAL A 152 -7.02 24.08 -7.20
N SER A 153 -5.82 23.83 -7.72
CA SER A 153 -5.31 22.48 -7.95
C SER A 153 -4.30 22.10 -6.86
N CYS A 154 -4.53 20.97 -6.18
CA CYS A 154 -3.77 20.58 -4.98
C CYS A 154 -2.78 19.43 -5.24
N LYS A 155 -1.72 19.34 -4.43
CA LYS A 155 -0.63 18.35 -4.55
C LYS A 155 -1.12 16.90 -4.39
N ASN A 156 -2.25 16.71 -3.73
CA ASN A 156 -2.94 15.43 -3.55
C ASN A 156 -3.99 15.14 -4.65
N PHE A 157 -3.94 15.83 -5.80
CA PHE A 157 -4.87 15.68 -6.94
C PHE A 157 -6.32 16.10 -6.67
N GLU A 158 -6.56 16.76 -5.54
CA GLU A 158 -7.82 17.44 -5.26
C GLU A 158 -7.92 18.73 -6.09
N LEU A 159 -9.04 18.92 -6.75
CA LEU A 159 -9.34 20.12 -7.54
C LEU A 159 -10.59 20.77 -6.94
N VAL A 160 -10.55 22.07 -6.71
CA VAL A 160 -11.72 22.83 -6.25
C VAL A 160 -11.88 24.06 -7.12
N LYS A 161 -13.10 24.34 -7.58
CA LYS A 161 -13.40 25.52 -8.41
C LYS A 161 -14.36 26.46 -7.69
N PHE A 162 -14.02 27.75 -7.68
CA PHE A 162 -14.86 28.83 -7.16
C PHE A 162 -15.19 29.81 -8.27
N ASN A 163 -16.47 30.11 -8.48
CA ASN A 163 -16.91 31.12 -9.43
C ASN A 163 -17.29 32.42 -8.71
N PHE A 164 -16.98 33.55 -9.35
CA PHE A 164 -17.21 34.90 -8.84
C PHE A 164 -17.98 35.72 -9.89
N PRO A 165 -18.96 36.55 -9.47
CA PRO A 165 -19.75 37.40 -10.36
C PRO A 165 -18.97 38.61 -10.95
N GLY A 166 -17.63 38.63 -10.87
CA GLY A 166 -16.79 39.66 -11.48
C GLY A 166 -15.28 39.35 -11.39
N GLU A 167 -14.51 39.80 -12.39
CA GLU A 167 -13.06 39.52 -12.53
C GLU A 167 -12.17 40.23 -11.52
N ALA A 168 -12.57 41.42 -11.05
CA ALA A 168 -11.78 42.15 -10.05
C ALA A 168 -11.68 41.35 -8.74
N VAL A 169 -12.80 40.74 -8.33
CA VAL A 169 -12.90 39.98 -7.08
C VAL A 169 -12.08 38.69 -7.11
N SER A 170 -12.18 37.93 -8.19
CA SER A 170 -11.38 36.71 -8.38
C SER A 170 -9.89 37.02 -8.50
N GLY A 171 -9.52 38.10 -9.21
CA GLY A 171 -8.15 38.57 -9.33
C GLY A 171 -7.54 38.95 -7.97
N ASP A 172 -8.29 39.66 -7.12
CA ASP A 172 -7.85 40.01 -5.77
C ASP A 172 -7.63 38.77 -4.89
N VAL A 173 -8.54 37.79 -4.96
CA VAL A 173 -8.39 36.49 -4.28
C VAL A 173 -7.14 35.77 -4.78
N TYR A 174 -6.95 35.67 -6.09
CA TYR A 174 -5.81 35.02 -6.72
C TYR A 174 -4.47 35.64 -6.28
N VAL A 175 -4.36 36.97 -6.33
CA VAL A 175 -3.16 37.70 -5.92
C VAL A 175 -2.87 37.48 -4.44
N LYS A 176 -3.90 37.53 -3.58
CA LYS A 176 -3.72 37.37 -2.14
C LYS A 176 -3.31 35.95 -1.75
N ILE A 177 -3.88 34.92 -2.40
CA ILE A 177 -3.44 33.54 -2.17
C ILE A 177 -1.98 33.37 -2.60
N ASN A 178 -1.61 33.84 -3.80
CA ASN A 178 -0.23 33.75 -4.27
C ASN A 178 0.76 34.49 -3.36
N GLN A 179 0.40 35.68 -2.88
CA GLN A 179 1.21 36.40 -1.90
C GLN A 179 1.43 35.56 -0.63
N MET A 180 0.36 34.95 -0.09
CA MET A 180 0.45 34.09 1.09
C MET A 180 1.27 32.81 0.85
N LEU A 181 1.18 32.21 -0.33
CA LEU A 181 2.01 31.06 -0.71
C LEU A 181 3.51 31.44 -0.77
N MET A 182 3.81 32.66 -1.21
CA MET A 182 5.18 33.20 -1.29
C MET A 182 5.73 33.63 0.08
N ASP A 183 4.86 34.11 0.99
CA ASP A 183 5.23 34.60 2.32
C ASP A 183 5.60 33.47 3.31
N LYS A 184 5.67 32.21 2.86
CA LYS A 184 6.04 31.02 3.65
C LYS A 184 5.28 30.93 4.97
N LEU A 185 4.02 30.53 4.85
CA LEU A 185 3.09 30.37 5.97
C LEU A 185 3.69 29.52 7.10
N GLN A 186 3.41 29.94 8.34
CA GLN A 186 3.66 29.08 9.49
C GLN A 186 2.90 27.76 9.31
N PRO A 187 3.51 26.60 9.59
CA PRO A 187 2.82 25.33 9.46
C PRO A 187 1.57 25.27 10.35
N ALA A 188 0.45 24.91 9.74
CA ALA A 188 -0.86 24.82 10.40
C ALA A 188 -0.83 23.93 11.65
N ALA A 189 -0.03 22.86 11.62
CA ALA A 189 0.23 21.98 12.76
C ALA A 189 0.63 22.68 14.07
N TYR A 190 1.31 23.84 14.01
CA TYR A 190 1.67 24.58 15.22
C TYR A 190 0.48 25.34 15.83
N ALA A 191 -0.48 25.74 15.01
CA ALA A 191 -1.72 26.39 15.47
C ALA A 191 -2.77 25.37 15.92
N PHE A 192 -2.76 24.17 15.33
CA PHE A 192 -3.81 23.16 15.54
C PHE A 192 -3.62 22.33 16.82
N ALA A 193 -2.46 22.39 17.45
CA ALA A 193 -2.16 21.61 18.64
C ALA A 193 -2.97 22.11 19.86
N ARG A 194 -4.04 21.38 20.19
CA ARG A 194 -4.89 21.68 21.36
C ARG A 194 -4.32 21.12 22.67
N GLN A 195 -3.60 20.00 22.60
CA GLN A 195 -3.05 19.26 23.74
C GLN A 195 -1.75 18.54 23.35
N SER A 196 -0.91 18.20 24.33
CA SER A 196 0.29 17.40 24.13
C SER A 196 -0.06 15.97 23.73
N ASP A 197 0.41 15.53 22.56
CA ASP A 197 0.13 14.21 22.02
C ASP A 197 1.19 13.18 22.44
N THR A 198 1.06 12.57 23.62
CA THR A 198 2.05 11.59 24.06
C THR A 198 1.93 10.24 23.35
N CYS A 199 0.73 9.88 22.87
CA CYS A 199 0.47 8.55 22.30
C CYS A 199 1.00 8.43 20.87
N GLY A 200 0.67 9.40 20.00
CA GLY A 200 1.08 9.35 18.60
C GLY A 200 2.59 9.50 18.44
N TRP A 201 3.26 10.32 19.25
CA TRP A 201 4.72 10.45 19.20
C TRP A 201 5.46 9.24 19.75
N ALA A 202 4.79 8.37 20.52
CA ALA A 202 5.32 7.08 20.98
C ALA A 202 5.13 5.96 19.93
N ALA A 203 4.78 6.29 18.69
CA ALA A 203 4.54 5.29 17.65
C ALA A 203 5.76 4.42 17.34
N TYR A 204 6.97 4.99 17.41
CA TYR A 204 8.23 4.32 17.14
C TYR A 204 9.20 4.45 18.32
N ASP A 205 9.69 3.31 18.79
CA ASP A 205 10.80 3.21 19.74
C ASP A 205 11.93 2.36 19.12
N PRO A 206 13.13 2.94 18.88
CA PRO A 206 14.28 2.21 18.35
C PRO A 206 14.65 0.96 19.17
N GLN A 207 14.50 0.99 20.49
CA GLN A 207 14.86 -0.12 21.37
C GLN A 207 13.84 -1.26 21.29
N ALA A 208 12.54 -0.92 21.25
CA ALA A 208 11.47 -1.89 21.03
C ALA A 208 11.63 -2.57 19.66
N GLU A 209 11.93 -1.81 18.61
CA GLU A 209 12.11 -2.35 17.26
C GLU A 209 13.36 -3.23 17.14
N PHE A 210 14.47 -2.83 17.79
CA PHE A 210 15.67 -3.66 17.89
C PHE A 210 15.37 -5.03 18.53
N THR A 211 14.58 -5.03 19.60
CA THR A 211 14.18 -6.23 20.33
C THR A 211 13.25 -7.10 19.48
N ARG A 212 12.25 -6.49 18.82
CA ARG A 212 11.27 -7.19 17.96
C ARG A 212 11.95 -7.92 16.79
N LEU A 213 12.96 -7.31 16.19
CA LEU A 213 13.76 -7.88 15.11
C LEU A 213 14.77 -8.95 15.58
N GLY A 214 14.82 -9.22 16.89
CA GLY A 214 15.67 -10.26 17.47
C GLY A 214 17.16 -9.97 17.35
N PHE A 215 17.57 -8.70 17.28
CA PHE A 215 18.98 -8.36 17.40
C PHE A 215 19.47 -8.76 18.80
N LYS A 216 20.58 -9.50 18.85
CA LYS A 216 21.14 -10.00 20.12
C LYS A 216 22.11 -8.98 20.69
N THR A 217 21.91 -8.62 21.96
CA THR A 217 22.86 -7.82 22.73
C THR A 217 24.17 -8.60 22.92
N PRO A 218 25.35 -7.98 22.79
CA PRO A 218 26.62 -8.69 22.91
C PRO A 218 26.75 -9.38 24.27
N LYS A 219 27.09 -10.68 24.28
CA LYS A 219 27.44 -11.38 25.52
C LYS A 219 28.84 -10.95 25.95
N THR A 220 29.02 -10.62 27.22
CA THR A 220 30.35 -10.42 27.83
C THR A 220 31.14 -11.73 27.76
N GLY A 221 32.18 -11.75 26.92
CA GLY A 221 33.03 -12.90 26.62
C GLY A 221 33.91 -12.60 25.41
N THR A 222 35.02 -13.31 25.24
CA THR A 222 36.23 -12.99 24.44
C THR A 222 36.07 -12.60 22.96
N GLN A 223 34.86 -12.61 22.38
CA GLN A 223 34.54 -11.95 21.11
C GLN A 223 33.21 -11.19 21.19
N ILE A 224 33.27 -9.87 20.95
CA ILE A 224 32.09 -9.00 20.83
C ILE A 224 31.41 -9.31 19.49
N GLY A 225 30.47 -10.25 19.51
CA GLY A 225 29.59 -10.56 18.38
C GLY A 225 28.20 -9.94 18.53
N GLY A 226 27.44 -9.92 17.44
CA GLY A 226 26.08 -9.39 17.36
C GLY A 226 26.00 -7.93 16.92
N PHE A 227 24.88 -7.29 17.26
CA PHE A 227 24.60 -5.91 16.90
C PHE A 227 24.43 -5.06 18.16
N ARG A 228 24.68 -3.76 18.04
CA ARG A 228 24.43 -2.78 19.11
C ARG A 228 23.75 -1.55 18.55
N ILE A 229 22.99 -0.85 19.40
CA ILE A 229 22.56 0.51 19.13
C ILE A 229 23.73 1.44 19.49
N THR A 230 24.18 2.25 18.53
CA THR A 230 25.16 3.31 18.80
C THR A 230 24.43 4.62 19.12
N HIS A 231 25.01 5.41 20.02
CA HIS A 231 24.58 6.78 20.34
C HIS A 231 25.60 7.82 19.86
N VAL A 232 26.49 7.45 18.92
CA VAL A 232 27.53 8.34 18.40
C VAL A 232 26.96 9.62 17.78
N ASN A 233 25.70 9.57 17.31
CA ASN A 233 25.01 10.68 16.68
C ASN A 233 23.96 11.35 17.59
N ASN A 234 24.00 11.14 18.92
CA ASN A 234 22.96 11.67 19.84
C ASN A 234 22.84 13.22 19.83
N CYS A 235 23.86 13.92 19.35
CA CYS A 235 23.86 15.37 19.16
C CYS A 235 23.87 15.80 17.69
N TYR A 236 23.59 14.88 16.76
CA TYR A 236 23.49 15.11 15.32
C TYR A 236 24.74 15.65 14.61
N LYS A 237 25.85 15.83 15.32
CA LYS A 237 27.12 16.36 14.77
C LYS A 237 27.79 15.46 13.73
N MET A 238 27.61 14.14 13.82
CA MET A 238 28.21 13.21 12.85
C MET A 238 27.41 13.19 11.55
N SER A 239 26.09 13.20 11.66
CA SER A 239 25.18 13.36 10.53
C SER A 239 23.89 14.04 10.99
N PRO A 240 23.67 15.31 10.60
CA PRO A 240 22.45 16.09 10.86
C PRO A 240 21.16 15.42 10.37
N THR A 241 21.28 14.52 9.40
CA THR A 241 20.15 13.90 8.69
C THR A 241 19.92 12.43 9.07
N TYR A 242 20.72 11.89 9.99
CA TYR A 242 20.52 10.58 10.58
C TYR A 242 19.82 10.68 11.94
N PRO A 243 19.21 9.59 12.42
CA PRO A 243 18.68 9.54 13.77
C PRO A 243 19.80 9.68 14.81
N SER A 244 19.40 10.07 16.01
CA SER A 244 20.25 10.17 17.20
C SER A 244 20.91 8.84 17.59
N SER A 245 20.25 7.72 17.29
CA SER A 245 20.75 6.37 17.50
C SER A 245 20.35 5.42 16.36
N PHE A 246 21.19 4.43 16.07
CA PHE A 246 20.96 3.46 15.02
C PHE A 246 21.77 2.17 15.25
N VAL A 247 21.47 1.11 14.50
CA VAL A 247 22.06 -0.22 14.70
C VAL A 247 23.31 -0.42 13.85
N VAL A 248 24.36 -0.97 14.46
CA VAL A 248 25.64 -1.31 13.83
C VAL A 248 26.17 -2.66 14.37
N PRO A 249 27.09 -3.35 13.68
CA PRO A 249 27.81 -4.48 14.26
C PRO A 249 28.50 -4.09 15.56
N ALA A 250 28.39 -4.96 16.57
CA ALA A 250 28.88 -4.65 17.92
C ALA A 250 30.40 -4.51 17.99
N SER A 251 31.12 -5.19 17.09
CA SER A 251 32.57 -5.12 16.95
C SER A 251 33.09 -3.79 16.35
N VAL A 252 32.23 -2.99 15.71
CA VAL A 252 32.60 -1.69 15.16
C VAL A 252 32.50 -0.63 16.25
N SER A 253 33.57 0.14 16.44
CA SER A 253 33.64 1.22 17.43
C SER A 253 33.04 2.54 16.92
N ASP A 254 32.58 3.41 17.84
CA ASP A 254 32.11 4.76 17.48
C ASP A 254 33.22 5.63 16.86
N GLY A 255 34.49 5.34 17.17
CA GLY A 255 35.65 6.00 16.54
C GLY A 255 35.79 5.63 15.06
N GLU A 256 35.49 4.39 14.67
CA GLU A 256 35.46 3.97 13.27
C GLU A 256 34.27 4.58 12.54
N LEU A 257 33.09 4.63 13.17
CA LEU A 257 31.92 5.29 12.57
C LEU A 257 32.20 6.75 12.21
N ARG A 258 32.90 7.49 13.09
CA ARG A 258 33.35 8.86 12.79
C ARG A 258 34.33 8.95 11.62
N LYS A 259 35.17 7.93 11.39
CA LYS A 259 36.03 7.90 10.19
C LYS A 259 35.21 7.64 8.93
N ILE A 260 34.25 6.72 9.01
CA ILE A 260 33.34 6.37 7.91
C ILE A 260 32.45 7.57 7.54
N SER A 261 32.03 8.39 8.51
CA SER A 261 31.18 9.55 8.22
C SER A 261 31.87 10.62 7.34
N PHE A 262 33.20 10.70 7.34
CA PHE A 262 33.93 11.55 6.39
C PHE A 262 34.02 10.95 4.98
N PHE A 263 33.79 9.65 4.84
CA PHE A 263 33.83 8.95 3.56
C PHE A 263 32.45 8.74 2.95
N ARG A 264 31.39 8.66 3.75
CA ARG A 264 30.00 8.52 3.27
C ARG A 264 29.37 9.90 3.13
N ALA A 265 28.71 10.15 2.01
CA ALA A 265 28.11 11.46 1.76
C ALA A 265 27.18 11.89 2.91
N ARG A 266 27.32 13.14 3.35
CA ARG A 266 26.56 13.75 4.46
C ARG A 266 26.68 13.02 5.80
N GLY A 267 27.73 12.22 6.00
CA GLY A 267 27.92 11.46 7.24
C GLY A 267 26.97 10.27 7.41
N ARG A 268 26.23 9.89 6.37
CA ARG A 268 25.20 8.84 6.41
C ARG A 268 25.85 7.45 6.26
N VAL A 269 26.48 7.02 7.36
CA VAL A 269 27.20 5.75 7.48
C VAL A 269 26.27 4.54 7.31
N PRO A 270 26.78 3.36 6.95
CA PRO A 270 26.03 2.11 7.02
C PRO A 270 25.31 1.94 8.37
N ALA A 271 23.99 1.80 8.32
CA ALA A 271 23.13 1.54 9.46
C ALA A 271 22.19 0.39 9.14
N VAL A 272 22.11 -0.60 10.04
CA VAL A 272 21.22 -1.76 9.87
C VAL A 272 19.81 -1.38 10.31
N THR A 273 18.80 -1.69 9.52
CA THR A 273 17.40 -1.34 9.83
C THR A 273 16.45 -2.53 9.86
N TYR A 274 16.89 -3.68 9.38
CA TYR A 274 16.09 -4.92 9.41
C TYR A 274 16.96 -6.16 9.51
N ARG A 275 16.45 -7.17 10.21
CA ARG A 275 17.03 -8.52 10.30
C ARG A 275 15.95 -9.54 9.97
N HIS A 276 16.18 -10.30 8.90
CA HIS A 276 15.29 -11.35 8.46
C HIS A 276 15.45 -12.62 9.33
N LYS A 277 14.46 -13.52 9.28
CA LYS A 277 14.44 -14.76 10.09
C LYS A 277 15.61 -15.72 9.76
N ASN A 278 16.17 -15.63 8.55
CA ASN A 278 17.36 -16.40 8.13
C ASN A 278 18.69 -15.72 8.51
N ASP A 279 18.66 -14.70 9.37
CA ASP A 279 19.80 -13.89 9.82
C ASP A 279 20.41 -12.95 8.75
N ALA A 280 19.86 -12.88 7.53
CA ALA A 280 20.24 -11.85 6.56
C ALA A 280 19.72 -10.47 7.01
N VAL A 281 20.48 -9.41 6.73
CA VAL A 281 20.14 -8.05 7.16
C VAL A 281 19.93 -7.11 6.00
N VAL A 282 19.12 -6.08 6.23
CA VAL A 282 19.05 -4.90 5.36
C VAL A 282 19.68 -3.74 6.10
N ALA A 283 20.66 -3.12 5.45
CA ALA A 283 21.32 -1.93 5.91
C ALA A 283 21.25 -0.84 4.85
N ARG A 284 21.33 0.42 5.28
CA ARG A 284 21.24 1.60 4.43
C ARG A 284 22.37 2.60 4.67
N CYS A 285 22.74 3.34 3.63
CA CYS A 285 23.71 4.44 3.71
C CYS A 285 23.55 5.43 2.55
N ALA A 286 24.40 6.46 2.53
CA ALA A 286 24.64 7.26 1.33
C ALA A 286 25.84 6.71 0.52
N GLN A 287 26.04 7.26 -0.68
CA GLN A 287 27.16 6.88 -1.53
C GLN A 287 28.52 7.11 -0.87
N PRO A 288 29.54 6.31 -1.21
CA PRO A 288 30.91 6.59 -0.83
C PRO A 288 31.50 7.76 -1.64
N LEU A 289 32.34 8.57 -1.01
CA LEU A 289 33.04 9.74 -1.59
C LEU A 289 34.36 9.31 -2.23
N VAL A 290 34.24 8.40 -3.20
CA VAL A 290 35.37 7.82 -3.95
C VAL A 290 36.02 8.88 -4.85
N GLY A 291 35.20 9.58 -5.63
CA GLY A 291 35.60 10.61 -6.58
C GLY A 291 36.58 10.12 -7.66
N LEU A 292 37.03 11.05 -8.52
CA LEU A 292 37.99 10.75 -9.59
C LEU A 292 39.33 10.19 -9.08
N ARG A 293 39.71 10.51 -7.83
CA ARG A 293 40.96 10.04 -7.20
C ARG A 293 40.85 8.63 -6.61
N ARG A 294 39.70 7.96 -6.74
CA ARG A 294 39.45 6.62 -6.18
C ARG A 294 39.82 6.52 -4.70
N LYS A 295 39.39 7.49 -3.90
CA LYS A 295 39.62 7.52 -2.45
C LYS A 295 39.07 6.25 -1.81
N ARG A 296 39.76 5.81 -0.77
CA ARG A 296 39.43 4.61 0.01
C ARG A 296 39.23 4.94 1.48
N CYS A 297 38.49 4.08 2.18
CA CYS A 297 38.32 4.16 3.61
C CYS A 297 38.43 2.76 4.22
N THR A 298 39.56 2.48 4.87
CA THR A 298 39.81 1.17 5.49
C THR A 298 38.82 0.84 6.60
N SER A 299 38.29 1.84 7.31
CA SER A 299 37.22 1.65 8.29
C SER A 299 35.89 1.27 7.65
N ASP A 300 35.56 1.80 6.46
CA ASP A 300 34.35 1.41 5.72
C ASP A 300 34.48 -0.01 5.16
N GLU A 301 35.65 -0.35 4.62
CA GLU A 301 35.97 -1.72 4.18
C GLU A 301 35.89 -2.73 5.34
N ALA A 302 36.46 -2.39 6.50
CA ALA A 302 36.39 -3.20 7.72
C ALA A 302 34.97 -3.35 8.26
N TYR A 303 34.13 -2.30 8.15
CA TYR A 303 32.72 -2.36 8.51
C TYR A 303 31.99 -3.46 7.72
N MET A 304 32.24 -3.55 6.41
CA MET A 304 31.61 -4.58 5.56
C MET A 304 32.07 -5.99 5.92
N VAL A 305 33.33 -6.14 6.34
CA VAL A 305 33.83 -7.42 6.89
C VAL A 305 33.13 -7.76 8.21
N ALA A 306 32.98 -6.79 9.11
CA ALA A 306 32.29 -6.98 10.39
C ALA A 306 30.81 -7.35 10.18
N LEU A 307 30.11 -6.63 9.30
CA LEU A 307 28.70 -6.90 8.96
C LEU A 307 28.53 -8.32 8.41
N ARG A 308 29.40 -8.76 7.50
CA ARG A 308 29.38 -10.12 6.96
C ARG A 308 29.58 -11.19 8.02
N ARG A 309 30.44 -10.98 9.02
CA ARG A 309 30.66 -11.95 10.11
C ARG A 309 29.40 -12.19 10.94
N GLU A 310 28.52 -11.19 11.05
CA GLU A 310 27.26 -11.30 11.78
C GLU A 310 26.12 -11.94 10.96
N CYS A 311 26.35 -12.17 9.66
CA CYS A 311 25.34 -12.68 8.73
C CYS A 311 25.77 -14.05 8.18
N LYS A 312 24.82 -14.96 7.96
CA LYS A 312 25.12 -16.32 7.46
C LYS A 312 25.41 -16.39 5.94
N GLY A 313 25.13 -15.33 5.19
CA GLY A 313 25.24 -15.31 3.72
C GLY A 313 26.11 -14.18 3.16
N LYS A 314 26.00 -13.96 1.85
CA LYS A 314 26.77 -12.95 1.12
C LYS A 314 26.30 -11.53 1.46
N LEU A 315 27.13 -10.53 1.19
CA LEU A 315 26.75 -9.12 1.23
C LEU A 315 26.69 -8.57 -0.20
N LEU A 316 25.60 -7.89 -0.52
CA LEU A 316 25.32 -7.31 -1.83
C LEU A 316 25.04 -5.82 -1.71
N PHE A 317 25.80 -5.00 -2.43
CA PHE A 317 25.52 -3.59 -2.59
C PHE A 317 24.38 -3.41 -3.60
N ILE A 318 23.37 -2.63 -3.20
CA ILE A 318 22.25 -2.23 -4.04
C ILE A 318 22.34 -0.72 -4.21
N ASP A 319 22.86 -0.28 -5.35
CA ASP A 319 22.81 1.12 -5.74
C ASP A 319 21.50 1.36 -6.48
N CYS A 320 20.60 2.14 -5.88
CA CYS A 320 19.29 2.39 -6.47
C CYS A 320 19.35 3.16 -7.80
N ARG A 321 20.50 3.75 -8.15
CA ARG A 321 20.67 4.55 -9.38
C ARG A 321 20.87 3.67 -10.60
N SER A 322 20.81 4.29 -11.78
CA SER A 322 21.42 3.69 -12.98
C SER A 322 22.94 3.72 -12.86
N GLN A 323 23.60 2.75 -13.50
CA GLN A 323 25.05 2.69 -13.58
C GLN A 323 25.63 4.01 -14.12
N THR A 324 25.06 4.56 -15.19
CA THR A 324 25.45 5.87 -15.76
C THR A 324 25.38 7.00 -14.75
N SER A 325 24.30 7.08 -13.97
CA SER A 325 24.15 8.11 -12.92
C SER A 325 25.18 7.95 -11.81
N ALA A 326 25.50 6.70 -11.44
CA ALA A 326 26.51 6.41 -10.43
C ALA A 326 27.91 6.81 -10.89
N TYR A 327 28.26 6.54 -12.16
CA TYR A 327 29.50 7.03 -12.78
C TYR A 327 29.53 8.55 -12.87
N GLY A 328 28.42 9.21 -13.22
CA GLY A 328 28.31 10.67 -13.22
C GLY A 328 28.62 11.28 -11.84
N ASN A 329 28.19 10.63 -10.76
CA ASN A 329 28.49 11.08 -9.40
C ASN A 329 29.98 10.95 -9.02
N ILE A 330 30.77 10.10 -9.69
CA ILE A 330 32.22 10.03 -9.49
C ILE A 330 32.87 11.38 -9.88
N ALA A 331 32.41 12.00 -10.97
CA ALA A 331 32.89 13.30 -11.40
C ALA A 331 32.59 14.42 -10.37
N LEU A 332 31.49 14.27 -9.62
CA LEU A 332 31.07 15.18 -8.54
C LEU A 332 31.68 14.84 -7.17
N GLY A 333 32.63 13.89 -7.10
CA GLY A 333 33.31 13.49 -5.86
C GLY A 333 32.63 12.37 -5.07
N GLY A 334 31.44 11.92 -5.48
CA GLY A 334 30.76 10.74 -4.98
C GLY A 334 31.23 9.46 -5.66
N GLY A 335 30.32 8.51 -5.87
CA GLY A 335 30.61 7.27 -6.60
C GLY A 335 29.87 6.06 -6.04
N PHE A 336 30.49 4.90 -6.15
CA PHE A 336 30.02 3.61 -5.66
C PHE A 336 31.22 2.75 -5.26
N GLU A 337 30.98 1.66 -4.55
CA GLU A 337 32.00 0.77 -4.01
C GLU A 337 32.83 0.10 -5.12
N VAL A 338 34.14 0.34 -5.11
CA VAL A 338 35.09 -0.30 -6.03
C VAL A 338 35.40 -1.71 -5.52
N LEU A 339 34.89 -2.74 -6.20
CA LEU A 339 34.88 -4.13 -5.70
C LEU A 339 36.27 -4.69 -5.35
N ASP A 340 37.34 -4.21 -5.99
CA ASP A 340 38.73 -4.57 -5.62
C ASP A 340 39.06 -4.30 -4.15
N TYR A 341 38.38 -3.34 -3.53
CA TYR A 341 38.59 -2.94 -2.14
C TYR A 341 37.62 -3.65 -1.17
N TYR A 342 36.52 -4.17 -1.68
CA TYR A 342 35.45 -4.81 -0.92
C TYR A 342 35.38 -6.31 -1.23
N LYS A 343 36.23 -7.10 -0.56
CA LYS A 343 36.35 -8.55 -0.79
C LYS A 343 35.02 -9.29 -0.60
N ASP A 344 34.74 -10.27 -1.47
CA ASP A 344 33.54 -11.13 -1.49
C ASP A 344 32.22 -10.35 -1.40
N THR A 345 32.17 -9.21 -2.08
CA THR A 345 30.95 -8.42 -2.28
C THR A 345 30.70 -8.23 -3.77
N ASN A 346 29.45 -7.96 -4.11
CA ASN A 346 29.03 -7.59 -5.45
C ASN A 346 28.16 -6.32 -5.38
N ILE A 347 27.94 -5.67 -6.52
CA ILE A 347 27.05 -4.51 -6.64
C ILE A 347 26.02 -4.73 -7.75
N MET A 348 24.79 -4.28 -7.51
CA MET A 348 23.73 -4.22 -8.53
C MET A 348 23.16 -2.80 -8.61
N PHE A 349 22.96 -2.33 -9.84
CA PHE A 349 22.36 -1.02 -10.13
C PHE A 349 20.89 -1.20 -10.49
N MET A 350 20.00 -0.49 -9.81
CA MET A 350 18.54 -0.68 -9.96
C MET A 350 17.92 0.20 -11.06
N GLY A 351 18.62 1.25 -11.50
CA GLY A 351 18.12 2.08 -12.60
C GLY A 351 17.00 3.06 -12.23
N ILE A 352 16.77 3.34 -10.94
CA ILE A 352 15.73 4.28 -10.51
C ILE A 352 16.23 5.72 -10.75
N GLU A 353 15.49 6.46 -11.58
CA GLU A 353 15.80 7.84 -11.96
C GLU A 353 15.76 8.80 -10.75
N ASN A 354 16.23 10.04 -10.94
CA ASN A 354 16.38 11.01 -9.86
C ASN A 354 15.06 11.77 -9.58
N ILE A 355 15.09 12.66 -8.59
CA ILE A 355 13.92 13.44 -8.16
C ILE A 355 13.34 14.34 -9.27
N HIS A 356 14.16 14.85 -10.18
CA HIS A 356 13.72 15.71 -11.27
C HIS A 356 12.87 14.92 -12.27
N SER A 357 13.31 13.71 -12.64
CA SER A 357 12.51 12.81 -13.49
C SER A 357 11.16 12.50 -12.86
N MET A 358 11.12 12.25 -11.54
CA MET A 358 9.86 11.96 -10.84
C MET A 358 8.94 13.18 -10.78
N ARG A 359 9.49 14.38 -10.58
CA ARG A 359 8.74 15.64 -10.65
C ARG A 359 8.13 15.86 -12.03
N ASP A 360 8.93 15.69 -13.09
CA ASP A 360 8.45 15.87 -14.46
C ASP A 360 7.37 14.85 -14.82
N SER A 361 7.53 13.61 -14.34
CA SER A 361 6.55 12.54 -14.55
C SER A 361 5.21 12.83 -13.87
N ILE A 362 5.22 13.19 -12.58
CA ILE A 362 3.97 13.48 -11.86
C ILE A 362 3.31 14.76 -12.36
N ARG A 363 4.08 15.76 -12.81
CA ARG A 363 3.56 16.98 -13.42
C ARG A 363 2.79 16.66 -14.71
N LYS A 364 3.35 15.81 -15.59
CA LYS A 364 2.64 15.36 -16.79
C LYS A 364 1.35 14.60 -16.45
N LEU A 365 1.37 13.76 -15.42
CA LEU A 365 0.15 13.06 -14.95
C LEU A 365 -0.88 14.06 -14.40
N PHE A 366 -0.42 15.05 -13.64
CA PHE A 366 -1.24 16.12 -13.10
C PHE A 366 -1.94 16.93 -14.19
N ASP A 367 -1.17 17.40 -15.18
CA ASP A 367 -1.69 18.14 -16.34
C ASP A 367 -2.68 17.31 -17.15
N LEU A 368 -2.37 16.02 -17.34
CA LEU A 368 -3.24 15.08 -18.04
C LEU A 368 -4.61 14.96 -17.34
N ILE A 369 -4.62 14.71 -16.03
CA ILE A 369 -5.87 14.56 -15.25
C ILE A 369 -6.66 15.87 -15.19
N LYS A 370 -5.97 16.99 -14.97
CA LYS A 370 -6.58 18.31 -14.93
C LYS A 370 -7.28 18.66 -16.25
N ASN A 371 -6.73 18.25 -17.38
CA ASN A 371 -7.38 18.43 -18.67
C ASN A 371 -8.66 17.58 -18.82
N GLU A 372 -8.67 16.34 -18.31
CA GLU A 372 -9.89 15.52 -18.30
C GLU A 372 -10.98 16.12 -17.40
N VAL A 373 -10.62 16.66 -16.22
CA VAL A 373 -11.57 17.35 -15.32
C VAL A 373 -12.19 18.60 -15.96
N ARG A 374 -11.56 19.15 -17.00
CA ARG A 374 -12.10 20.26 -17.80
C ARG A 374 -12.99 19.79 -18.95
N GLY A 375 -13.27 18.49 -19.07
CA GLY A 375 -14.06 17.91 -20.15
C GLY A 375 -13.30 17.85 -21.49
N ASN A 376 -11.98 18.04 -21.49
CA ASN A 376 -11.15 17.91 -22.69
C ASN A 376 -10.69 16.46 -22.85
N GLU A 377 -11.65 15.53 -22.86
CA GLU A 377 -11.37 14.10 -22.94
C GLU A 377 -10.54 13.78 -24.18
N ARG A 378 -9.38 13.16 -23.96
CA ARG A 378 -8.50 12.79 -25.06
C ARG A 378 -8.82 11.39 -25.57
N PRO A 379 -9.12 11.19 -26.86
CA PRO A 379 -9.33 9.85 -27.43
C PRO A 379 -8.08 8.95 -27.32
N ASN A 380 -6.91 9.54 -27.04
CA ASN A 380 -5.64 8.86 -26.81
C ASN A 380 -5.19 8.86 -25.33
N TRP A 381 -6.13 8.80 -24.37
CA TRP A 381 -5.86 8.79 -22.92
C TRP A 381 -4.73 7.84 -22.52
N LEU A 382 -4.77 6.58 -22.95
CA LEU A 382 -3.77 5.57 -22.58
C LEU A 382 -2.37 5.93 -23.08
N SER A 383 -2.25 6.46 -24.31
CA SER A 383 -0.96 6.93 -24.84
C SER A 383 -0.47 8.18 -24.11
N CYS A 384 -1.37 9.09 -23.73
CA CYS A 384 -1.02 10.24 -22.90
C CYS A 384 -0.54 9.78 -21.52
N LEU A 385 -1.24 8.84 -20.89
CA LEU A 385 -0.86 8.25 -19.60
C LEU A 385 0.52 7.56 -19.70
N GLU A 386 0.77 6.78 -20.74
CA GLU A 386 2.08 6.17 -21.01
C GLU A 386 3.18 7.23 -21.12
N SER A 387 2.91 8.34 -21.82
CA SER A 387 3.87 9.44 -22.00
C SER A 387 4.25 10.17 -20.70
N THR A 388 3.44 10.04 -19.63
CA THR A 388 3.80 10.53 -18.29
C THR A 388 4.93 9.72 -17.67
N ARG A 389 5.10 8.45 -18.07
CA ARG A 389 6.02 7.46 -17.48
C ARG A 389 5.78 7.18 -15.99
N TRP A 390 4.69 7.64 -15.40
CA TRP A 390 4.45 7.48 -13.95
C TRP A 390 4.42 6.01 -13.54
N LEU A 391 3.61 5.20 -14.24
CA LEU A 391 3.53 3.76 -13.98
C LEU A 391 4.86 3.04 -14.28
N GLU A 392 5.65 3.51 -15.24
CA GLU A 392 6.99 2.97 -15.51
C GLU A 392 7.92 3.18 -14.30
N HIS A 393 7.88 4.35 -13.68
CA HIS A 393 8.68 4.64 -12.50
C HIS A 393 8.20 3.88 -11.25
N VAL A 394 6.88 3.77 -11.03
CA VAL A 394 6.31 2.91 -9.98
C VAL A 394 6.76 1.45 -10.20
N ARG A 395 6.71 0.95 -11.44
CA ARG A 395 7.23 -0.38 -11.81
C ARG A 395 8.70 -0.54 -11.44
N SER A 396 9.54 0.44 -11.77
CA SER A 396 10.97 0.39 -11.50
C SER A 396 11.27 0.19 -10.01
N VAL A 397 10.55 0.91 -9.14
CA VAL A 397 10.65 0.77 -7.68
C VAL A 397 10.20 -0.63 -7.22
N LEU A 398 9.08 -1.13 -7.74
CA LEU A 398 8.52 -2.44 -7.40
C LEU A 398 9.38 -3.62 -7.87
N VAL A 399 9.94 -3.54 -9.09
CA VAL A 399 10.91 -4.53 -9.61
C VAL A 399 12.16 -4.57 -8.74
N SER A 400 12.70 -3.39 -8.38
CA SER A 400 13.87 -3.27 -7.52
C SER A 400 13.63 -3.86 -6.14
N CYS A 401 12.43 -3.61 -5.56
CA CYS A 401 11.99 -4.25 -4.33
C CYS A 401 11.94 -5.78 -4.47
N SER A 402 11.31 -6.31 -5.52
CA SER A 402 11.19 -7.75 -5.76
C SER A 402 12.56 -8.44 -5.83
N ILE A 403 13.52 -7.84 -6.56
CA ILE A 403 14.91 -8.33 -6.63
C ILE A 403 15.55 -8.36 -5.23
N CYS A 404 15.40 -7.29 -4.46
CA CYS A 404 15.95 -7.21 -3.11
C CYS A 404 15.32 -8.26 -2.18
N VAL A 405 14.00 -8.43 -2.20
CA VAL A 405 13.28 -9.43 -1.39
C VAL A 405 13.74 -10.84 -1.75
N SER A 406 13.87 -11.18 -3.04
CA SER A 406 14.39 -12.48 -3.48
C SER A 406 15.79 -12.74 -2.92
N LYS A 407 16.72 -11.77 -3.04
CA LYS A 407 18.09 -11.91 -2.49
C LYS A 407 18.10 -12.04 -0.97
N LEU A 408 17.24 -11.31 -0.28
CA LEU A 408 17.12 -11.37 1.18
C LEU A 408 16.63 -12.74 1.65
N VAL A 409 15.62 -13.31 0.98
CA VAL A 409 15.08 -14.64 1.27
C VAL A 409 16.10 -15.74 0.99
N GLU A 410 16.90 -15.60 -0.07
CA GLU A 410 18.06 -16.48 -0.38
C GLU A 410 19.17 -16.42 0.69
N GLY A 411 19.08 -15.54 1.68
CA GLY A 411 20.06 -15.38 2.74
C GLY A 411 21.14 -14.34 2.46
N THR A 412 21.01 -13.54 1.40
CA THR A 412 21.95 -12.46 1.08
C THR A 412 21.58 -11.19 1.85
N SER A 413 22.55 -10.62 2.56
CA SER A 413 22.40 -9.33 3.22
C SER A 413 22.57 -8.19 2.24
N LEU A 414 21.80 -7.12 2.41
CA LEU A 414 21.70 -6.02 1.46
C LEU A 414 22.25 -4.72 2.07
N MET A 415 23.17 -4.07 1.36
CA MET A 415 23.60 -2.71 1.63
C MET A 415 22.99 -1.78 0.59
N ILE A 416 21.89 -1.11 0.94
CA ILE A 416 21.09 -0.31 0.01
C ILE A 416 21.46 1.17 0.11
N HIS A 417 21.82 1.79 -1.01
CA HIS A 417 22.11 3.22 -1.05
C HIS A 417 21.72 3.83 -2.40
N CYS A 418 21.79 5.15 -2.49
CA CYS A 418 21.72 5.89 -3.74
C CYS A 418 22.79 7.00 -3.67
N SER A 419 22.52 8.22 -4.16
CA SER A 419 23.41 9.36 -3.92
C SER A 419 23.38 9.78 -2.44
N ASP A 420 22.29 10.41 -1.99
CA ASP A 420 22.18 10.94 -0.61
C ASP A 420 21.58 9.94 0.40
N GLY A 421 20.98 8.84 -0.04
CA GLY A 421 20.50 7.78 0.87
C GLY A 421 19.19 8.08 1.63
N TRP A 422 18.40 9.07 1.19
CA TRP A 422 17.13 9.47 1.84
C TRP A 422 15.89 9.46 0.92
N ASP A 423 16.04 9.28 -0.39
CA ASP A 423 14.92 9.22 -1.34
C ASP A 423 14.68 7.76 -1.77
N ARG A 424 15.29 7.35 -2.90
CA ARG A 424 15.22 5.98 -3.45
C ARG A 424 15.58 4.90 -2.43
N THR A 425 16.57 5.18 -1.58
CA THR A 425 16.96 4.25 -0.51
C THR A 425 15.82 4.03 0.48
N ALA A 426 15.09 5.08 0.88
CA ALA A 426 13.94 4.95 1.79
C ALA A 426 12.80 4.17 1.13
N GLN A 427 12.54 4.41 -0.16
CA GLN A 427 11.55 3.64 -0.93
C GLN A 427 11.87 2.14 -0.92
N ILE A 428 13.10 1.77 -1.27
CA ILE A 428 13.49 0.36 -1.38
C ILE A 428 13.58 -0.31 -0.02
N THR A 429 14.20 0.31 1.00
CA THR A 429 14.30 -0.30 2.33
C THR A 429 12.92 -0.49 2.95
N ALA A 430 12.03 0.50 2.82
CA ALA A 430 10.67 0.40 3.34
C ALA A 430 9.85 -0.70 2.64
N LEU A 431 9.89 -0.76 1.30
CA LEU A 431 9.15 -1.79 0.55
C LEU A 431 9.71 -3.20 0.79
N VAL A 432 11.03 -3.36 0.86
CA VAL A 432 11.64 -4.67 1.17
C VAL A 432 11.19 -5.17 2.54
N LYS A 433 11.18 -4.28 3.55
CA LYS A 433 10.68 -4.58 4.89
C LYS A 433 9.20 -4.95 4.86
N LEU A 434 8.37 -4.16 4.17
CA LEU A 434 6.94 -4.39 4.01
C LEU A 434 6.61 -5.76 3.38
N CYS A 435 7.39 -6.15 2.36
CA CYS A 435 7.25 -7.44 1.71
C CYS A 435 7.81 -8.59 2.56
N ALA A 436 8.87 -8.38 3.34
CA ALA A 436 9.56 -9.44 4.08
C ALA A 436 9.03 -9.69 5.51
N ASP A 437 8.34 -8.72 6.11
CA ASP A 437 7.84 -8.80 7.49
C ASP A 437 6.37 -8.40 7.56
N PRO A 438 5.46 -9.34 7.92
CA PRO A 438 4.04 -9.03 8.05
C PRO A 438 3.70 -8.01 9.11
N PHE A 439 4.57 -7.77 10.09
CA PHE A 439 4.33 -6.73 11.09
C PHE A 439 4.11 -5.37 10.42
N TYR A 440 4.92 -4.99 9.42
CA TYR A 440 4.80 -3.69 8.77
C TYR A 440 3.55 -3.56 7.88
N ARG A 441 2.81 -4.66 7.68
CA ARG A 441 1.52 -4.67 6.95
C ARG A 441 0.31 -4.46 7.88
N THR A 442 0.55 -4.36 9.18
CA THR A 442 -0.41 -3.86 10.17
C THR A 442 -0.42 -2.34 10.17
N VAL A 443 -1.51 -1.70 10.63
CA VAL A 443 -1.59 -0.24 10.83
C VAL A 443 -0.42 0.22 11.70
N LYS A 444 -0.22 -0.40 12.86
CA LYS A 444 0.85 -0.03 13.79
C LYS A 444 2.23 -0.22 13.18
N GLY A 445 2.46 -1.36 12.54
CA GLY A 445 3.75 -1.62 11.91
C GLY A 445 4.03 -0.70 10.73
N PHE A 446 3.02 -0.29 9.96
CA PHE A 446 3.21 0.67 8.87
C PHE A 446 3.58 2.05 9.38
N GLN A 447 2.99 2.49 10.51
CA GLN A 447 3.41 3.72 11.21
C GLN A 447 4.88 3.62 11.65
N VAL A 448 5.28 2.51 12.28
CA VAL A 448 6.68 2.24 12.67
C VAL A 448 7.62 2.25 11.45
N LEU A 449 7.20 1.65 10.34
CA LEU A 449 7.96 1.61 9.09
C LEU A 449 8.24 3.02 8.57
N ILE A 450 7.22 3.89 8.56
CA ILE A 450 7.34 5.27 8.09
C ILE A 450 8.17 6.10 9.08
N GLU A 451 7.92 6.02 10.38
CA GLU A 451 8.71 6.75 11.38
C GLU A 451 10.19 6.36 11.33
N GLN A 452 10.49 5.07 11.13
CA GLN A 452 11.88 4.64 11.01
C GLN A 452 12.47 5.04 9.65
N GLU A 453 11.98 4.49 8.54
CA GLU A 453 12.66 4.55 7.25
C GLU A 453 12.56 5.92 6.56
N TRP A 454 11.55 6.73 6.90
CA TRP A 454 11.31 8.02 6.28
C TRP A 454 11.61 9.17 7.25
N CYS A 455 10.99 9.19 8.42
CA CYS A 455 11.16 10.29 9.36
C CYS A 455 12.56 10.30 10.02
N ALA A 456 12.89 9.24 10.75
CA ALA A 456 14.12 9.16 11.55
C ALA A 456 15.37 9.15 10.66
N PHE A 457 15.32 8.43 9.53
CA PHE A 457 16.39 8.44 8.53
C PHE A 457 16.39 9.67 7.59
N GLY A 458 15.56 10.68 7.85
CA GLY A 458 15.71 12.02 7.27
C GLY A 458 15.35 12.12 5.79
N HIS A 459 14.24 11.52 5.37
CA HIS A 459 13.59 11.92 4.13
C HIS A 459 13.18 13.39 4.21
N GLN A 460 13.48 14.15 3.15
CA GLN A 460 13.30 15.59 3.13
C GLN A 460 11.83 16.00 2.88
N PHE A 461 10.90 15.63 3.77
CA PHE A 461 9.47 15.91 3.59
C PHE A 461 9.16 17.40 3.37
N ARG A 462 9.85 18.30 4.09
CA ARG A 462 9.65 19.74 3.93
C ARG A 462 10.04 20.18 2.52
N ALA A 463 11.25 19.82 2.09
CA ALA A 463 11.77 20.21 0.78
C ALA A 463 11.00 19.56 -0.38
N ARG A 464 10.70 18.27 -0.29
CA ARG A 464 10.01 17.50 -1.34
C ARG A 464 8.58 17.97 -1.59
N SER A 465 7.92 18.54 -0.57
CA SER A 465 6.59 19.15 -0.69
C SER A 465 6.61 20.64 -1.10
N GLY A 466 7.77 21.23 -1.40
CA GLY A 466 7.90 22.59 -1.92
C GLY A 466 7.89 23.69 -0.86
N HIS A 467 8.33 23.37 0.35
CA HIS A 467 8.45 24.33 1.45
C HIS A 467 9.91 24.66 1.76
N THR A 468 10.73 24.86 0.72
CA THR A 468 12.13 25.23 0.86
C THR A 468 12.31 26.71 1.19
N ASP A 469 13.56 27.15 1.37
CA ASP A 469 13.85 28.56 1.56
C ASP A 469 13.83 29.38 0.25
N THR A 470 13.47 28.77 -0.87
CA THR A 470 13.29 29.45 -2.15
C THR A 470 11.94 30.18 -2.22
N GLN A 471 11.81 31.15 -3.14
CA GLN A 471 10.54 31.78 -3.51
C GLN A 471 9.95 31.15 -4.79
N ALA A 472 10.41 29.95 -5.17
CA ALA A 472 9.92 29.30 -6.38
C ALA A 472 8.53 28.69 -6.15
N ALA A 473 7.69 28.70 -7.19
CA ALA A 473 6.43 27.96 -7.16
C ALA A 473 6.67 26.45 -7.06
N TYR A 474 5.67 25.69 -6.62
CA TYR A 474 5.81 24.24 -6.36
C TYR A 474 6.41 23.44 -7.53
N TRP A 475 5.95 23.71 -8.76
CA TRP A 475 6.42 23.03 -9.97
C TRP A 475 7.78 23.52 -10.49
N GLU A 476 8.28 24.64 -9.95
CA GLU A 476 9.53 25.30 -10.36
C GLU A 476 10.67 25.07 -9.35
N ASP A 477 10.35 24.71 -8.10
CA ASP A 477 11.36 24.39 -7.09
C ASP A 477 12.06 23.07 -7.41
N ASP A 478 13.39 23.15 -7.62
CA ASP A 478 14.20 22.01 -7.99
C ASP A 478 14.27 20.90 -6.94
N ASN A 479 13.87 21.18 -5.70
CA ASN A 479 13.87 20.21 -4.60
C ASN A 479 12.56 19.43 -4.48
N THR A 480 11.49 19.84 -5.19
CA THR A 480 10.19 19.16 -5.13
C THR A 480 10.23 17.85 -5.90
N SER A 481 9.60 16.82 -5.33
CA SER A 481 9.44 15.52 -5.99
C SER A 481 8.50 14.62 -5.20
N PRO A 482 7.65 13.82 -5.87
CA PRO A 482 6.62 12.97 -5.26
C PRO A 482 7.17 11.64 -4.71
N VAL A 483 8.35 11.65 -4.06
CA VAL A 483 9.05 10.40 -3.68
C VAL A 483 8.24 9.55 -2.71
N PHE A 484 7.64 10.18 -1.70
CA PHE A 484 6.77 9.49 -0.74
C PHE A 484 5.45 9.04 -1.37
N MET A 485 4.84 9.86 -2.24
CA MET A 485 3.64 9.48 -3.00
C MET A 485 3.89 8.26 -3.89
N GLN A 486 5.04 8.20 -4.58
CA GLN A 486 5.44 7.02 -5.35
C GLN A 486 5.59 5.76 -4.49
N PHE A 487 6.11 5.90 -3.26
CA PHE A 487 6.15 4.79 -2.31
C PHE A 487 4.74 4.33 -1.93
N VAL A 488 3.84 5.25 -1.60
CA VAL A 488 2.46 4.91 -1.23
C VAL A 488 1.70 4.28 -2.41
N ASP A 489 1.91 4.76 -3.64
CA ASP A 489 1.40 4.12 -4.86
C ASP A 489 1.92 2.68 -4.98
N ALA A 490 3.23 2.46 -4.81
CA ALA A 490 3.79 1.11 -4.80
C ALA A 490 3.17 0.21 -3.71
N VAL A 491 2.84 0.74 -2.53
CA VAL A 491 2.09 0.01 -1.49
C VAL A 491 0.67 -0.32 -1.96
N TRP A 492 -0.03 0.62 -2.60
CA TRP A 492 -1.34 0.38 -3.17
C TRP A 492 -1.31 -0.71 -4.26
N GLN A 493 -0.29 -0.72 -5.14
CA GLN A 493 -0.11 -1.80 -6.12
C GLN A 493 0.10 -3.17 -5.43
N LEU A 494 0.88 -3.22 -4.35
CA LEU A 494 1.04 -4.43 -3.54
C LEU A 494 -0.28 -4.87 -2.92
N MET A 495 -1.08 -3.95 -2.39
CA MET A 495 -2.40 -4.27 -1.83
C MET A 495 -3.35 -4.85 -2.88
N ARG A 496 -3.29 -4.37 -4.12
CA ARG A 496 -4.07 -4.94 -5.23
C ARG A 496 -3.66 -6.38 -5.57
N HIS A 497 -2.38 -6.69 -5.50
CA HIS A 497 -1.89 -8.05 -5.77
C HIS A 497 -2.03 -8.99 -4.58
N PHE A 498 -2.07 -8.44 -3.36
CA PHE A 498 -2.18 -9.19 -2.12
C PHE A 498 -3.32 -8.64 -1.25
N PRO A 499 -4.60 -8.76 -1.68
CA PRO A 499 -5.75 -8.09 -1.06
C PRO A 499 -5.96 -8.47 0.41
N CYS A 500 -5.53 -9.66 0.83
CA CYS A 500 -5.70 -10.14 2.20
C CYS A 500 -4.47 -9.93 3.09
N SER A 501 -3.41 -9.29 2.58
CA SER A 501 -2.10 -9.22 3.27
C SER A 501 -1.88 -7.98 4.11
N PHE A 502 -2.75 -6.97 4.01
CA PHE A 502 -2.61 -5.66 4.66
C PHE A 502 -3.83 -5.37 5.54
N GLU A 503 -3.57 -4.89 6.76
CA GLU A 503 -4.60 -4.57 7.76
C GLU A 503 -5.35 -3.27 7.46
N PHE A 504 -4.68 -2.36 6.75
CA PHE A 504 -5.24 -1.10 6.27
C PHE A 504 -5.67 -1.20 4.80
N ASN A 505 -6.60 -0.34 4.39
CA ASN A 505 -7.08 -0.25 3.02
C ASN A 505 -6.63 1.05 2.31
N GLU A 506 -7.09 1.26 1.07
CA GLU A 506 -6.64 2.42 0.28
C GLU A 506 -7.07 3.77 0.88
N ARG A 507 -8.17 3.82 1.64
CA ARG A 507 -8.64 5.06 2.29
C ARG A 507 -7.65 5.53 3.35
N TYR A 508 -7.03 4.59 4.07
CA TYR A 508 -5.94 4.89 5.00
C TYR A 508 -4.73 5.49 4.27
N LEU A 509 -4.37 4.95 3.10
CA LEU A 509 -3.25 5.46 2.29
C LEU A 509 -3.53 6.87 1.75
N MET A 510 -4.76 7.13 1.28
CA MET A 510 -5.18 8.47 0.84
C MET A 510 -5.13 9.47 2.00
N ALA A 511 -5.70 9.12 3.16
CA ALA A 511 -5.68 9.98 4.34
C ALA A 511 -4.26 10.29 4.82
N LEU A 512 -3.34 9.32 4.71
CA LEU A 512 -1.92 9.53 4.98
C LEU A 512 -1.27 10.53 4.01
N LEU A 513 -1.56 10.43 2.71
CA LEU A 513 -1.05 11.40 1.73
C LEU A 513 -1.64 12.80 1.95
N ASP A 514 -2.93 12.87 2.30
CA ASP A 514 -3.58 14.13 2.68
C ASP A 514 -2.89 14.75 3.89
N GLU A 515 -2.52 13.97 4.92
CA GLU A 515 -1.74 14.47 6.07
C GLU A 515 -0.37 15.02 5.67
N VAL A 516 0.34 14.36 4.74
CA VAL A 516 1.66 14.81 4.26
C VAL A 516 1.58 16.18 3.60
N TYR A 517 0.59 16.41 2.74
CA TYR A 517 0.51 17.67 1.97
C TYR A 517 -0.26 18.77 2.68
N ASN A 518 -1.30 18.44 3.46
CA ASN A 518 -2.05 19.42 4.26
C ASN A 518 -1.23 19.94 5.45
N LYS A 519 -0.27 19.14 5.96
CA LYS A 519 0.63 19.52 7.07
C LYS A 519 -0.14 19.96 8.33
N ARG A 520 -1.23 19.24 8.63
CA ARG A 520 -2.03 19.41 9.85
C ARG A 520 -1.33 18.85 11.08
N SER A 521 -0.45 17.87 10.88
CA SER A 521 0.33 17.21 11.92
C SER A 521 1.81 17.59 11.88
N GLY A 522 2.50 17.34 12.99
CA GLY A 522 3.94 17.59 13.15
C GLY A 522 4.85 16.58 12.45
N THR A 523 4.33 15.40 12.10
CA THR A 523 5.14 14.25 11.66
C THR A 523 5.94 14.55 10.39
N PHE A 524 5.32 15.19 9.39
CA PHE A 524 5.92 15.42 8.06
C PHE A 524 6.38 16.87 7.83
N LEU A 525 6.59 17.66 8.90
CA LEU A 525 6.92 19.09 8.77
C LEU A 525 8.37 19.40 8.42
N HIS A 526 9.30 18.52 8.81
CA HIS A 526 10.74 18.77 8.80
C HIS A 526 11.48 17.77 7.91
N ASP A 527 12.71 18.10 7.52
CA ASP A 527 13.54 17.24 6.66
C ASP A 527 14.36 16.18 7.43
N CYS A 528 14.49 16.32 8.75
CA CYS A 528 15.22 15.37 9.59
C CYS A 528 14.79 15.42 11.06
N GLU A 529 15.25 14.42 11.83
CA GLU A 529 15.03 14.32 13.27
C GLU A 529 15.63 15.51 14.04
N GLU A 530 16.83 15.98 13.69
CA GLU A 530 17.47 17.13 14.35
C GLU A 530 16.59 18.39 14.28
N ALA A 531 16.06 18.72 13.10
CA ALA A 531 15.18 19.87 12.91
C ALA A 531 13.86 19.74 13.68
N ARG A 532 13.31 18.52 13.74
CA ARG A 532 12.11 18.18 14.55
C ARG A 532 12.37 18.40 16.04
N MET A 533 13.54 17.97 16.52
CA MET A 533 13.95 18.13 17.92
C MET A 533 14.22 19.60 18.26
N GLY A 534 14.97 20.32 17.42
CA GLY A 534 15.26 21.74 17.59
C GLY A 534 14.00 22.61 17.65
N SER A 535 12.98 22.25 16.85
CA SER A 535 11.68 22.94 16.83
C SER A 535 10.72 22.49 17.93
N LYS A 536 11.11 21.50 18.75
CA LYS A 536 10.28 20.86 19.78
C LYS A 536 8.93 20.37 19.24
N THR A 537 8.93 19.83 18.02
CA THR A 537 7.71 19.49 17.28
C THR A 537 6.83 18.49 18.04
N ALA A 538 7.42 17.49 18.71
CA ALA A 538 6.64 16.52 19.48
C ALA A 538 5.85 17.13 20.66
N ILE A 539 6.33 18.24 21.21
CA ILE A 539 5.67 18.96 22.31
C ILE A 539 4.63 19.95 21.75
N ARG A 540 4.88 20.50 20.56
CA ARG A 540 4.12 21.62 19.98
C ARG A 540 3.07 21.21 18.95
N CYS A 541 3.10 19.97 18.45
CA CYS A 541 2.25 19.50 17.37
C CYS A 541 1.65 18.13 17.72
N THR A 542 0.46 17.86 17.21
CA THR A 542 -0.12 16.51 17.20
C THR A 542 0.57 15.66 16.13
N SER A 543 0.75 14.36 16.38
CA SER A 543 1.28 13.40 15.42
C SER A 543 0.24 13.06 14.34
N ALA A 544 0.70 12.73 13.13
CA ALA A 544 -0.15 12.25 12.05
C ALA A 544 -0.92 11.00 12.46
N TRP A 545 -0.30 10.14 13.28
CA TRP A 545 -0.90 8.87 13.71
C TRP A 545 -2.14 9.09 14.58
N THR A 546 -2.08 10.05 15.50
CA THR A 546 -3.23 10.44 16.33
C THR A 546 -4.34 11.06 15.49
N LEU A 547 -4.00 11.88 14.49
CA LEU A 547 -5.00 12.46 13.58
C LEU A 547 -5.66 11.40 12.69
N LEU A 548 -4.91 10.40 12.24
CA LEU A 548 -5.45 9.28 11.46
C LEU A 548 -6.36 8.39 12.30
N GLU A 549 -6.03 8.14 13.57
CA GLU A 549 -6.87 7.41 14.52
C GLU A 549 -8.15 8.17 14.87
N ALA A 550 -8.07 9.50 15.00
CA ALA A 550 -9.20 10.38 15.25
C ALA A 550 -9.97 10.79 13.97
N HIS A 551 -9.57 10.27 12.80
CA HIS A 551 -10.19 10.65 11.53
C HIS A 551 -11.67 10.25 11.52
N PRO A 552 -12.59 11.07 10.95
CA PRO A 552 -14.02 10.74 10.91
C PRO A 552 -14.33 9.39 10.25
N GLN A 553 -13.49 8.99 9.29
CA GLN A 553 -13.59 7.71 8.56
C GLN A 553 -12.63 6.63 9.11
N ALA A 554 -12.07 6.80 10.31
CA ALA A 554 -11.09 5.85 10.86
C ALA A 554 -11.65 4.43 10.99
N ALA A 555 -12.95 4.28 11.23
CA ALA A 555 -13.62 2.98 11.25
C ALA A 555 -13.52 2.24 9.90
N ASP A 556 -13.48 2.99 8.80
CA ASP A 556 -13.41 2.47 7.43
C ASP A 556 -11.97 2.33 6.93
N PHE A 557 -10.95 2.53 7.77
CA PHE A 557 -9.55 2.37 7.35
C PHE A 557 -9.06 0.93 7.40
N ARG A 558 -9.81 0.04 8.07
CA ARG A 558 -9.46 -1.37 8.21
C ARG A 558 -9.90 -2.14 6.97
N ASN A 559 -9.02 -3.04 6.53
CA ASN A 559 -9.33 -3.99 5.46
C ASN A 559 -10.09 -5.19 6.05
N PRO A 560 -11.37 -5.42 5.67
CA PRO A 560 -12.13 -6.55 6.20
C PRO A 560 -11.61 -7.91 5.73
N PHE A 561 -10.79 -7.94 4.67
CA PHE A 561 -10.20 -9.16 4.13
C PHE A 561 -8.81 -9.48 4.71
N TYR A 562 -8.32 -8.68 5.67
CA TYR A 562 -7.02 -8.91 6.25
C TYR A 562 -6.95 -10.25 6.97
N MET A 563 -6.04 -11.12 6.51
CA MET A 563 -5.75 -12.41 7.15
C MET A 563 -4.48 -12.31 7.99
N VAL A 564 -4.59 -12.61 9.28
CA VAL A 564 -3.44 -12.62 10.18
C VAL A 564 -2.48 -13.76 9.79
N PRO A 565 -1.19 -13.47 9.55
CA PRO A 565 -0.21 -14.51 9.25
C PRO A 565 0.16 -15.28 10.52
N LEU A 566 -0.46 -16.44 10.75
CA LEU A 566 -0.16 -17.33 11.88
C LEU A 566 1.10 -18.19 11.62
N ARG A 567 1.92 -18.37 12.66
CA ARG A 567 3.07 -19.29 12.65
C ARG A 567 2.59 -20.74 12.86
N GLY A 568 2.71 -21.60 11.85
CA GLY A 568 2.44 -23.05 11.93
C GLY A 568 2.12 -23.66 10.55
N GLU A 569 2.37 -24.95 10.34
CA GLU A 569 2.39 -25.57 8.99
C GLU A 569 1.03 -26.10 8.46
N ALA A 570 -0.10 -25.85 9.14
CA ALA A 570 -1.30 -26.68 8.90
C ALA A 570 -2.61 -25.95 8.51
N SER A 571 -2.60 -24.74 7.91
CA SER A 571 -3.83 -24.27 7.22
C SER A 571 -3.55 -23.42 5.99
N SER A 572 -4.34 -23.66 4.94
CA SER A 572 -4.38 -22.95 3.65
C SER A 572 -4.89 -21.51 3.74
N ASP A 573 -5.56 -21.15 4.84
CA ASP A 573 -6.25 -19.86 5.01
C ASP A 573 -5.35 -18.81 5.67
N ARG A 574 -4.21 -18.49 5.05
CA ARG A 574 -3.23 -17.57 5.66
C ARG A 574 -2.66 -16.57 4.67
N SER A 575 -2.47 -15.34 5.13
CA SER A 575 -1.63 -14.39 4.41
C SER A 575 -0.20 -14.95 4.30
N PRO A 576 0.44 -14.85 3.12
CA PRO A 576 1.85 -15.18 2.96
C PRO A 576 2.71 -14.36 3.94
N THR A 577 3.78 -14.96 4.44
CA THR A 577 4.72 -14.28 5.35
C THR A 577 5.68 -13.35 4.59
N VAL A 578 6.05 -13.73 3.37
CA VAL A 578 6.85 -12.92 2.45
C VAL A 578 6.06 -12.70 1.16
N LEU A 579 5.98 -11.46 0.70
CA LEU A 579 5.35 -11.10 -0.57
C LEU A 579 6.39 -11.12 -1.69
N GLN A 580 6.18 -11.96 -2.70
CA GLN A 580 7.00 -12.01 -3.91
C GLN A 580 6.10 -11.95 -5.13
N PHE A 581 6.41 -11.01 -6.03
CA PHE A 581 5.66 -10.82 -7.27
C PHE A 581 6.60 -10.38 -8.40
N LYS A 582 6.31 -10.83 -9.63
CA LYS A 582 7.02 -10.42 -10.84
C LYS A 582 6.24 -9.31 -11.53
N TRP A 583 6.78 -8.11 -11.53
CA TRP A 583 6.08 -6.91 -12.03
C TRP A 583 6.22 -6.74 -13.53
N HIS A 584 5.09 -6.84 -14.24
CA HIS A 584 4.95 -6.43 -15.63
C HIS A 584 4.18 -5.11 -15.71
N THR A 585 4.36 -4.34 -16.79
CA THR A 585 3.64 -3.07 -16.98
C THR A 585 2.13 -3.26 -16.98
N SER A 586 1.64 -4.35 -17.58
CA SER A 586 0.22 -4.72 -17.59
C SER A 586 -0.34 -5.15 -16.24
N SER A 587 0.50 -5.40 -15.24
CA SER A 587 0.06 -5.74 -13.87
C SER A 587 -0.30 -4.49 -13.07
N LEU A 588 0.23 -3.34 -13.47
CA LEU A 588 0.00 -2.05 -12.81
C LEU A 588 -1.34 -1.45 -13.26
N ALA A 589 -1.96 -0.70 -12.36
CA ALA A 589 -3.08 0.15 -12.69
C ALA A 589 -2.81 1.58 -12.23
N ILE A 590 -3.47 2.54 -12.86
CA ILE A 590 -3.56 3.88 -12.29
C ILE A 590 -4.44 3.83 -11.03
N TRP A 591 -4.00 4.48 -9.95
CA TRP A 591 -4.78 4.56 -8.72
C TRP A 591 -5.90 5.60 -8.87
N THR A 592 -6.99 5.19 -9.53
CA THR A 592 -8.10 6.07 -9.90
C THR A 592 -8.70 6.78 -8.69
N ALA A 593 -8.93 6.04 -7.59
CA ALA A 593 -9.50 6.59 -6.36
C ALA A 593 -8.69 7.76 -5.75
N PHE A 594 -7.37 7.83 -6.01
CA PHE A 594 -6.53 8.94 -5.55
C PHE A 594 -6.29 9.97 -6.65
N TYR A 595 -5.75 9.56 -7.81
CA TYR A 595 -5.37 10.49 -8.87
C TYR A 595 -6.58 11.10 -9.59
N LEU A 596 -7.67 10.34 -9.76
CA LEU A 596 -8.92 10.77 -10.40
C LEU A 596 -10.01 11.08 -9.37
N ARG A 597 -9.65 11.33 -8.09
CA ARG A 597 -10.61 11.59 -7.00
C ARG A 597 -11.58 12.74 -7.28
N SER A 598 -11.14 13.71 -8.08
CA SER A 598 -11.92 14.89 -8.50
C SER A 598 -12.82 14.63 -9.71
N LEU A 599 -12.68 13.47 -10.39
CA LEU A 599 -13.54 13.00 -11.48
C LEU A 599 -14.57 11.96 -11.01
N GLU A 600 -14.18 11.11 -10.05
CA GLU A 600 -15.00 10.00 -9.53
C GLU A 600 -16.22 10.45 -8.68
N SER A 601 -16.42 11.76 -8.49
CA SER A 601 -17.56 12.37 -7.79
C SER A 601 -18.92 12.04 -8.42
N ASN A 602 -18.95 11.72 -9.72
CA ASN A 602 -20.21 11.48 -10.44
C ASN A 602 -20.75 10.03 -10.40
N ASP A 603 -19.94 8.99 -10.18
CA ASP A 603 -20.41 7.59 -10.33
C ASP A 603 -19.90 6.57 -9.27
N SER A 604 -18.76 6.79 -8.61
CA SER A 604 -18.08 5.68 -7.89
C SER A 604 -18.71 5.21 -6.58
N ARG A 605 -19.53 6.03 -5.89
CA ARG A 605 -20.19 5.61 -4.62
C ARG A 605 -21.27 4.55 -4.85
N VAL A 606 -21.95 4.57 -5.98
CA VAL A 606 -23.00 3.59 -6.29
C VAL A 606 -22.38 2.25 -6.71
N TYR A 607 -21.29 2.28 -7.48
CA TYR A 607 -20.64 1.07 -7.99
C TYR A 607 -19.72 0.37 -6.98
N GLN A 608 -18.94 1.10 -6.17
CA GLN A 608 -18.03 0.47 -5.21
C GLN A 608 -18.76 -0.19 -4.03
N ASP A 609 -19.81 0.43 -3.49
CA ASP A 609 -20.61 -0.17 -2.41
C ASP A 609 -21.50 -1.31 -2.91
N ALA A 610 -21.99 -1.24 -4.16
CA ALA A 610 -22.74 -2.34 -4.77
C ALA A 610 -21.82 -3.53 -5.06
N TRP A 611 -20.65 -3.31 -5.66
CA TRP A 611 -19.69 -4.36 -5.96
C TRP A 611 -19.13 -5.00 -4.68
N ALA A 612 -18.79 -4.22 -3.66
CA ALA A 612 -18.31 -4.77 -2.38
C ALA A 612 -19.37 -5.63 -1.67
N LYS A 613 -20.66 -5.24 -1.75
CA LYS A 613 -21.78 -6.04 -1.22
C LYS A 613 -22.00 -7.31 -2.04
N GLU A 614 -21.98 -7.20 -3.37
CA GLU A 614 -22.14 -8.33 -4.27
C GLU A 614 -21.00 -9.34 -4.09
N LEU A 615 -19.76 -8.86 -3.97
CA LEU A 615 -18.58 -9.68 -3.70
C LEU A 615 -18.65 -10.38 -2.34
N GLN A 616 -19.19 -9.72 -1.31
CA GLN A 616 -19.43 -10.34 0.00
C GLN A 616 -20.50 -11.44 -0.07
N VAL A 617 -21.52 -11.26 -0.89
CA VAL A 617 -22.54 -12.30 -1.14
C VAL A 617 -21.89 -13.48 -1.86
N THR A 618 -21.15 -13.24 -2.93
CA THR A 618 -20.42 -14.29 -3.67
C THR A 618 -19.41 -15.02 -2.78
N GLN A 619 -18.71 -14.32 -1.88
CA GLN A 619 -17.78 -14.95 -0.95
C GLN A 619 -18.49 -15.91 0.02
N ARG A 620 -19.66 -15.53 0.55
CA ARG A 620 -20.45 -16.44 1.41
C ARG A 620 -20.93 -17.65 0.62
N GLU A 621 -21.42 -17.44 -0.59
CA GLU A 621 -21.84 -18.55 -1.47
C GLU A 621 -20.70 -19.52 -1.75
N LEU A 622 -19.50 -19.01 -2.05
CA LEU A 622 -18.31 -19.84 -2.26
C LEU A 622 -17.88 -20.57 -0.98
N GLN A 623 -18.01 -19.96 0.19
CA GLN A 623 -17.73 -20.63 1.47
C GLN A 623 -18.74 -21.75 1.75
N ASP A 624 -20.02 -21.54 1.48
CA ASP A 624 -21.06 -22.57 1.62
C ASP A 624 -20.81 -23.73 0.63
N GLN A 625 -20.48 -23.42 -0.63
CA GLN A 625 -20.12 -24.43 -1.63
C GLN A 625 -18.88 -25.22 -1.21
N LEU A 626 -17.84 -24.57 -0.69
CA LEU A 626 -16.64 -25.23 -0.20
C LEU A 626 -16.94 -26.17 0.98
N SER A 627 -17.82 -25.75 1.90
CA SER A 627 -18.23 -26.58 3.04
C SER A 627 -19.00 -27.82 2.59
N THR A 628 -19.88 -27.65 1.60
CA THR A 628 -20.70 -28.72 1.02
C THR A 628 -19.82 -29.73 0.29
N ALA A 629 -18.87 -29.25 -0.51
CA ALA A 629 -17.90 -30.10 -1.21
C ALA A 629 -17.01 -30.88 -0.23
N HIS A 630 -16.60 -30.26 0.89
CA HIS A 630 -15.85 -30.94 1.94
C HIS A 630 -16.66 -32.08 2.58
N GLN A 631 -17.94 -31.85 2.89
CA GLN A 631 -18.82 -32.90 3.44
C GLN A 631 -19.02 -34.05 2.45
N GLN A 632 -19.22 -33.76 1.17
CA GLN A 632 -19.34 -34.78 0.13
C GLN A 632 -18.06 -35.61 0.00
N LEU A 633 -16.89 -34.96 0.03
CA LEU A 633 -15.61 -35.65 -0.03
C LEU A 633 -15.40 -36.56 1.20
N GLN A 634 -15.74 -36.09 2.40
CA GLN A 634 -15.67 -36.92 3.62
C GLN A 634 -16.57 -38.15 3.53
N CYS A 635 -17.82 -37.97 3.07
CA CYS A 635 -18.74 -39.09 2.85
C CYS A 635 -18.19 -40.09 1.81
N GLN A 636 -17.58 -39.60 0.74
CA GLN A 636 -16.94 -40.45 -0.27
C GLN A 636 -15.75 -41.24 0.29
N VAL A 637 -14.95 -40.62 1.17
CA VAL A 637 -13.82 -41.28 1.84
C VAL A 637 -14.31 -42.39 2.76
N GLU A 638 -15.40 -42.16 3.52
CA GLU A 638 -16.03 -43.19 4.35
C GLU A 638 -16.55 -44.36 3.50
N GLN A 639 -17.27 -44.08 2.41
CA GLN A 639 -17.75 -45.12 1.50
C GLN A 639 -16.60 -45.93 0.88
N ASN A 640 -15.50 -45.28 0.51
CA ASN A 640 -14.32 -45.96 -0.01
C ASN A 640 -13.66 -46.86 1.05
N SER A 641 -13.65 -46.44 2.32
CA SER A 641 -13.15 -47.24 3.44
C SER A 641 -14.02 -48.50 3.67
N ASP A 642 -15.34 -48.35 3.60
CA ASP A 642 -16.29 -49.46 3.74
C ASP A 642 -16.13 -50.48 2.59
N LEU A 643 -16.04 -49.98 1.35
CA LEU A 643 -15.77 -50.80 0.17
C LEU A 643 -14.45 -51.56 0.29
N HIS A 644 -13.40 -50.92 0.83
CA HIS A 644 -12.12 -51.58 1.01
C HIS A 644 -12.20 -52.71 2.04
N SER A 645 -12.92 -52.47 3.14
CA SER A 645 -13.16 -53.47 4.18
C SER A 645 -13.93 -54.68 3.66
N GLU A 646 -14.95 -54.46 2.83
CA GLU A 646 -15.72 -55.53 2.19
C GLU A 646 -14.89 -56.31 1.17
N LEU A 647 -14.04 -55.62 0.40
CA LEU A 647 -13.14 -56.24 -0.56
C LEU A 647 -12.10 -57.13 0.14
N GLU A 648 -11.60 -56.73 1.31
CA GLU A 648 -10.77 -57.60 2.15
C GLU A 648 -11.54 -58.80 2.69
N ARG A 649 -12.81 -58.64 3.07
CA ARG A 649 -13.66 -59.76 3.51
C ARG A 649 -13.83 -60.79 2.38
N LEU A 650 -14.19 -60.33 1.18
CA LEU A 650 -14.36 -61.19 0.01
C LEU A 650 -13.05 -61.87 -0.39
N ARG A 651 -11.90 -61.19 -0.28
CA ARG A 651 -10.58 -61.81 -0.50
C ARG A 651 -10.31 -62.93 0.51
N ARG A 652 -10.65 -62.74 1.79
CA ARG A 652 -10.51 -63.78 2.83
C ARG A 652 -11.41 -64.99 2.55
N GLU A 653 -12.67 -64.75 2.19
CA GLU A 653 -13.62 -65.81 1.81
C GLU A 653 -13.15 -66.58 0.56
N SER A 654 -12.70 -65.87 -0.48
CA SER A 654 -12.16 -66.49 -1.69
C SER A 654 -10.91 -67.33 -1.40
N ALA A 655 -10.00 -66.86 -0.54
CA ALA A 655 -8.82 -67.61 -0.13
C ALA A 655 -9.15 -68.83 0.75
N GLN A 656 -10.25 -68.78 1.51
CA GLN A 656 -10.76 -69.92 2.26
C GLN A 656 -11.39 -70.96 1.32
N LEU A 657 -12.18 -70.51 0.35
CA LEU A 657 -12.76 -71.37 -0.67
C LEU A 657 -11.69 -72.03 -1.54
N HIS A 658 -10.66 -71.30 -1.97
CA HIS A 658 -9.51 -71.90 -2.69
C HIS A 658 -8.81 -72.96 -1.85
N ARG A 659 -8.58 -72.73 -0.55
CA ARG A 659 -8.02 -73.75 0.35
C ARG A 659 -8.91 -74.99 0.50
N LEU A 660 -10.23 -74.83 0.50
CA LEU A 660 -11.18 -75.95 0.51
C LEU A 660 -11.21 -76.70 -0.83
N LEU A 661 -11.02 -75.99 -1.94
CA LEU A 661 -11.00 -76.55 -3.30
C LEU A 661 -9.67 -77.27 -3.62
N GLU A 662 -8.55 -76.77 -3.09
CA GLU A 662 -7.19 -77.30 -3.29
C GLU A 662 -6.86 -78.50 -2.37
N GLY A 663 -7.83 -79.02 -1.61
CA GLY A 663 -7.74 -80.36 -1.06
C GLY A 663 -6.60 -80.59 -0.06
N GLU A 664 -6.27 -79.61 0.80
CA GLU A 664 -5.35 -79.87 1.92
C GLU A 664 -6.08 -80.59 3.06
N VAL A 665 -5.92 -81.90 3.03
CA VAL A 665 -6.18 -82.87 4.11
C VAL A 665 -5.41 -82.45 5.36
N TYR A 666 -6.10 -81.89 6.36
CA TYR A 666 -5.60 -81.85 7.72
C TYR A 666 -5.94 -83.18 8.39
N SER A 667 -4.96 -84.08 8.43
CA SER A 667 -4.97 -85.25 9.29
C SER A 667 -4.73 -84.80 10.73
N ASP A 668 -5.79 -84.71 11.53
CA ASP A 668 -5.64 -84.81 12.98
C ASP A 668 -6.26 -86.13 13.44
N THR A 669 -5.40 -86.95 14.01
CA THR A 669 -5.65 -88.33 14.38
C THR A 669 -6.63 -88.42 15.54
N MET A 670 -7.88 -88.83 15.27
CA MET A 670 -8.61 -89.78 16.12
C MET A 670 -9.86 -90.26 15.39
N ASN A 671 -9.88 -91.56 15.06
CA ASN A 671 -10.95 -92.32 14.38
C ASN A 671 -10.95 -92.19 12.85
N GLY A 672 -10.15 -93.04 12.21
CA GLY A 672 -9.94 -93.04 10.77
C GLY A 672 -11.02 -93.74 9.95
N VAL A 673 -10.89 -93.60 8.62
CA VAL A 673 -11.34 -94.56 7.60
C VAL A 673 -10.37 -94.44 6.40
N LEU A 674 -9.80 -95.56 5.97
CA LEU A 674 -9.10 -95.74 4.68
C LEU A 674 -10.15 -96.08 3.61
N VAL A 675 -10.04 -95.51 2.41
CA VAL A 675 -10.64 -96.10 1.21
C VAL A 675 -9.56 -96.16 0.12
N HIS A 676 -9.42 -97.38 -0.40
CA HIS A 676 -8.47 -97.79 -1.43
C HIS A 676 -9.03 -97.42 -2.81
N GLU A 677 -8.20 -96.89 -3.70
CA GLU A 677 -8.47 -96.85 -5.14
C GLU A 677 -8.20 -98.23 -5.72
N GLU A 678 -9.18 -98.78 -6.44
CA GLU A 678 -8.93 -99.80 -7.46
C GLU A 678 -9.46 -99.21 -8.77
N ASP A 679 -8.53 -98.97 -9.69
CA ASP A 679 -8.83 -98.75 -11.11
C ASP A 679 -9.36 -100.06 -11.67
N ASP A 680 -10.60 -100.07 -12.15
CA ASP A 680 -11.03 -100.98 -13.21
C ASP A 680 -12.19 -100.36 -13.98
N ASP A 681 -12.21 -100.71 -15.26
CA ASP A 681 -13.06 -100.23 -16.33
C ASP A 681 -14.58 -100.32 -16.07
N GLU A 682 -15.31 -99.43 -16.74
CA GLU A 682 -16.77 -99.44 -16.97
C GLU A 682 -17.71 -99.29 -15.74
N ASP A 683 -18.68 -98.37 -15.90
CA ASP A 683 -19.92 -98.25 -15.13
C ASP A 683 -19.83 -98.12 -13.60
N GLY A 684 -19.65 -96.87 -13.16
CA GLY A 684 -20.37 -96.26 -12.03
C GLY A 684 -20.14 -96.83 -10.62
N VAL A 685 -19.60 -96.02 -9.71
CA VAL A 685 -19.62 -96.34 -8.27
C VAL A 685 -20.24 -95.22 -7.43
N LEU A 686 -21.21 -95.67 -6.63
CA LEU A 686 -22.06 -94.97 -5.68
C LEU A 686 -21.30 -94.73 -4.36
N LEU A 687 -21.32 -93.49 -3.84
CA LEU A 687 -20.90 -93.20 -2.46
C LEU A 687 -21.99 -92.40 -1.74
N SER A 688 -22.56 -92.99 -0.70
CA SER A 688 -23.52 -92.37 0.20
C SER A 688 -23.14 -92.67 1.65
N VAL A 689 -23.12 -91.68 2.53
CA VAL A 689 -23.27 -91.88 3.99
C VAL A 689 -24.05 -90.72 4.61
N THR A 690 -25.05 -91.09 5.41
CA THR A 690 -26.07 -90.29 6.12
C THR A 690 -25.66 -89.99 7.59
N PRO A 691 -26.35 -89.06 8.30
CA PRO A 691 -25.81 -88.27 9.42
C PRO A 691 -26.14 -88.79 10.83
N VAL A 692 -25.58 -88.17 11.86
CA VAL A 692 -26.08 -88.21 13.25
C VAL A 692 -26.12 -86.79 13.83
N GLY A 693 -27.26 -86.42 14.42
CA GLY A 693 -27.60 -85.06 14.83
C GLY A 693 -27.39 -84.70 16.31
N GLU A 694 -27.50 -83.38 16.51
CA GLU A 694 -27.96 -82.57 17.64
C GLU A 694 -27.81 -83.03 19.10
N SER A 695 -27.29 -82.14 19.96
CA SER A 695 -28.11 -81.53 21.03
C SER A 695 -27.46 -80.35 21.77
N ARG A 696 -28.36 -79.44 22.16
CA ARG A 696 -28.27 -78.11 22.82
C ARG A 696 -27.53 -78.03 24.16
N THR A 697 -27.09 -76.81 24.51
CA THR A 697 -27.35 -76.18 25.83
C THR A 697 -27.29 -74.64 25.76
N THR A 698 -28.14 -74.01 26.59
CA THR A 698 -28.55 -72.59 26.71
C THR A 698 -27.81 -71.83 27.83
N LEU A 699 -27.78 -70.47 27.79
CA LEU A 699 -28.24 -69.53 28.86
C LEU A 699 -27.85 -68.04 28.60
N GLN A 700 -28.75 -67.12 29.02
CA GLN A 700 -28.76 -65.63 29.00
C GLN A 700 -28.33 -65.08 30.42
N PRO A 701 -28.53 -63.79 30.90
CA PRO A 701 -28.89 -62.46 30.32
C PRO A 701 -28.20 -61.20 31.00
N SER A 702 -28.52 -59.96 30.56
CA SER A 702 -28.94 -58.78 31.40
C SER A 702 -29.16 -57.51 30.52
N CYS A 703 -30.39 -57.00 30.33
CA CYS A 703 -31.14 -55.94 31.08
C CYS A 703 -30.52 -54.53 30.94
N ILE A 704 -31.21 -53.44 30.54
CA ILE A 704 -32.40 -52.81 31.16
C ILE A 704 -33.24 -52.00 30.14
N ASP A 705 -34.55 -51.99 30.42
CA ASP A 705 -35.74 -51.30 29.87
C ASP A 705 -35.62 -49.79 29.61
N GLY A 706 -36.52 -49.08 28.89
CA GLY A 706 -37.81 -49.39 28.29
C GLY A 706 -38.54 -48.08 27.97
N ASP A 707 -39.29 -48.02 26.87
CA ASP A 707 -40.72 -47.65 26.86
C ASP A 707 -41.24 -47.53 25.42
N ALA A 708 -42.44 -48.10 25.23
CA ALA A 708 -43.11 -48.30 23.97
C ALA A 708 -44.31 -47.35 23.81
N ALA A 709 -44.60 -46.93 22.58
CA ALA A 709 -45.98 -46.87 22.07
C ALA A 709 -45.99 -46.80 20.54
N THR A 710 -46.63 -47.81 19.96
CA THR A 710 -46.83 -48.11 18.54
C THR A 710 -48.13 -47.54 17.98
N SER A 711 -48.12 -47.14 16.70
CA SER A 711 -49.14 -47.46 15.68
C SER A 711 -48.65 -46.89 14.34
N GLY A 712 -48.64 -47.55 13.19
CA GLY A 712 -49.19 -48.83 12.79
C GLY A 712 -49.45 -48.74 11.27
N ALA A 713 -48.93 -49.74 10.55
CA ALA A 713 -49.27 -50.20 9.19
C ALA A 713 -49.13 -49.21 8.01
N GLY A 714 -48.60 -49.60 6.85
CA GLY A 714 -48.31 -50.93 6.35
C GLY A 714 -48.84 -51.07 4.92
N GLU A 715 -48.05 -51.78 4.12
CA GLU A 715 -48.31 -52.32 2.77
C GLU A 715 -47.99 -51.43 1.56
N SER A 716 -47.43 -51.94 0.46
CA SER A 716 -46.74 -53.20 0.13
C SER A 716 -46.41 -53.12 -1.37
N LYS A 717 -45.52 -54.01 -1.81
CA LYS A 717 -45.34 -54.51 -3.18
C LYS A 717 -44.46 -53.68 -4.12
N VAL A 718 -43.62 -54.26 -4.97
CA VAL A 718 -43.04 -55.60 -5.17
C VAL A 718 -42.08 -55.37 -6.34
N PHE A 719 -40.86 -55.91 -6.28
CA PHE A 719 -39.99 -55.98 -7.46
C PHE A 719 -40.54 -57.00 -8.46
N SER A 720 -40.53 -56.66 -9.74
CA SER A 720 -40.58 -57.65 -10.82
C SER A 720 -39.37 -57.46 -11.73
N THR A 721 -38.63 -58.56 -11.87
CA THR A 721 -37.44 -58.75 -12.69
C THR A 721 -37.81 -59.27 -14.08
N THR A 722 -37.24 -58.66 -15.11
CA THR A 722 -36.75 -59.28 -16.34
C THR A 722 -35.79 -58.25 -16.94
N GLY A 723 -34.50 -58.48 -17.13
CA GLY A 723 -33.83 -59.66 -17.61
C GLY A 723 -33.10 -59.27 -18.90
N VAL A 724 -31.77 -59.33 -18.84
CA VAL A 724 -30.79 -59.73 -19.87
C VAL A 724 -29.56 -58.82 -19.76
N GLY A 725 -28.54 -59.36 -19.08
CA GLY A 725 -27.16 -58.93 -19.21
C GLY A 725 -26.39 -59.84 -20.16
N CYS A 726 -25.23 -59.36 -20.57
CA CYS A 726 -24.00 -60.07 -20.95
C CYS A 726 -23.04 -59.02 -21.53
N PHE A 727 -21.73 -59.04 -21.36
CA PHE A 727 -20.82 -59.53 -20.33
C PHE A 727 -19.45 -58.91 -20.72
N LEU A 728 -18.55 -58.79 -19.75
CA LEU A 728 -17.19 -58.26 -19.83
C LEU A 728 -16.24 -59.00 -20.79
N GLY A 729 -15.18 -58.32 -21.21
CA GLY A 729 -13.92 -58.92 -21.69
C GLY A 729 -12.80 -57.87 -21.78
N GLY A 730 -11.76 -58.01 -20.94
CA GLY A 730 -10.66 -57.04 -20.79
C GLY A 730 -9.40 -57.32 -21.62
N SER A 731 -8.38 -56.47 -21.47
CA SER A 731 -6.94 -56.81 -21.32
C SER A 731 -6.06 -55.54 -21.44
N MET A 732 -4.84 -55.64 -20.89
CA MET A 732 -3.83 -54.63 -20.57
C MET A 732 -3.08 -53.98 -21.76
N SER A 733 -2.61 -52.74 -21.57
CA SER A 733 -1.25 -52.22 -21.88
C SER A 733 -1.17 -50.76 -21.37
N GLN A 734 -0.30 -50.43 -20.41
CA GLN A 734 1.08 -49.93 -20.54
C GLN A 734 1.23 -48.53 -21.17
N ASP A 735 1.97 -47.68 -20.43
CA ASP A 735 2.67 -46.43 -20.79
C ASP A 735 1.90 -45.09 -20.73
N PHE A 736 2.24 -44.30 -19.70
CA PHE A 736 2.18 -42.84 -19.73
C PHE A 736 3.54 -42.29 -19.32
N GLU A 737 4.33 -41.89 -20.33
CA GLU A 737 5.61 -41.22 -20.17
C GLU A 737 5.46 -39.72 -19.91
N ILE A 738 6.47 -39.24 -19.20
CA ILE A 738 6.72 -37.91 -18.65
C ILE A 738 7.01 -36.89 -19.77
N LEU A 739 6.45 -35.68 -19.67
CA LEU A 739 6.97 -34.50 -20.39
C LEU A 739 7.41 -33.40 -19.42
N GLN A 740 8.69 -33.51 -19.06
CA GLN A 740 9.51 -32.50 -18.42
C GLN A 740 10.60 -32.12 -19.43
N SER A 741 10.44 -31.01 -20.18
CA SER A 741 11.55 -30.35 -20.88
C SER A 741 11.08 -29.11 -21.65
N TYR A 742 11.06 -27.96 -20.99
CA TYR A 742 11.18 -26.67 -21.67
C TYR A 742 12.02 -25.79 -20.76
N PHE A 743 13.34 -25.84 -20.91
CA PHE A 743 14.35 -24.80 -20.63
C PHE A 743 15.72 -25.48 -20.57
N ASP A 744 16.48 -25.47 -21.68
CA ASP A 744 17.85 -24.92 -21.64
C ASP A 744 18.38 -24.64 -23.07
N PRO A 745 19.12 -23.54 -23.29
CA PRO A 745 19.51 -23.03 -24.60
C PRO A 745 21.00 -23.30 -24.91
N LYS A 746 21.32 -23.76 -26.13
CA LYS A 746 22.69 -23.67 -26.67
C LYS A 746 22.71 -23.44 -28.19
N HIS A 747 23.44 -22.38 -28.56
CA HIS A 747 24.22 -22.14 -29.80
C HIS A 747 23.50 -22.14 -31.17
N HIS A 748 23.48 -20.97 -31.86
CA HIS A 748 24.35 -20.58 -33.01
C HIS A 748 24.18 -21.53 -34.22
N GLU A 749 23.94 -21.14 -35.48
CA GLU A 749 24.29 -19.94 -36.24
C GLU A 749 23.70 -20.00 -37.67
N THR A 750 23.48 -18.82 -38.26
CA THR A 750 23.60 -18.46 -39.71
C THR A 750 22.68 -18.95 -40.83
N ARG A 751 22.45 -17.98 -41.75
CA ARG A 751 21.97 -17.99 -43.15
C ARG A 751 20.46 -17.92 -43.34
N SER A 752 19.90 -17.12 -44.25
CA SER A 752 20.40 -16.11 -45.18
C SER A 752 19.19 -15.31 -45.70
N LEU A 753 19.44 -14.08 -46.15
CA LEU A 753 18.47 -13.19 -46.80
C LEU A 753 17.74 -13.87 -47.99
N ASP A 754 16.49 -13.48 -48.21
CA ASP A 754 16.08 -12.94 -49.50
C ASP A 754 14.82 -12.06 -49.41
N GLN A 755 14.82 -11.04 -50.28
CA GLN A 755 13.87 -9.93 -50.43
C GLN A 755 12.55 -10.35 -51.07
N VAL A 756 11.42 -9.76 -50.67
CA VAL A 756 10.36 -9.31 -51.61
C VAL A 756 9.69 -8.03 -51.07
N THR A 757 9.56 -7.07 -51.98
CA THR A 757 8.98 -5.72 -51.90
C THR A 757 7.45 -5.66 -52.01
N ALA A 758 6.88 -4.63 -51.35
CA ALA A 758 5.75 -3.76 -51.76
C ALA A 758 4.36 -4.36 -52.11
N ALA A 759 3.31 -3.88 -51.43
CA ALA A 759 2.28 -2.97 -51.99
C ALA A 759 0.96 -2.97 -51.18
N THR A 760 0.51 -1.75 -50.88
CA THR A 760 -0.86 -1.20 -50.71
C THR A 760 -2.09 -2.11 -50.85
N GLY A 761 -3.06 -1.93 -49.94
CA GLY A 761 -4.47 -2.30 -50.19
C GLY A 761 -5.36 -2.24 -48.96
N ASN A 762 -6.24 -1.23 -48.90
CA ASN A 762 -7.35 -1.12 -47.97
C ASN A 762 -8.34 -2.27 -48.13
N GLY A 763 -8.91 -2.73 -47.01
CA GLY A 763 -10.16 -3.49 -46.98
C GLY A 763 -10.14 -4.59 -45.95
N CYS A 764 -10.77 -4.36 -44.79
CA CYS A 764 -11.48 -5.37 -44.00
C CYS A 764 -12.26 -4.67 -42.88
N ASN A 765 -13.45 -4.18 -43.24
CA ASN A 765 -14.60 -4.31 -42.34
C ASN A 765 -14.88 -5.80 -42.14
N GLU A 766 -15.42 -6.15 -40.97
CA GLU A 766 -15.78 -7.50 -40.51
C GLU A 766 -14.63 -8.32 -39.93
N LEU A 767 -14.41 -8.18 -38.61
CA LEU A 767 -13.91 -9.24 -37.72
C LEU A 767 -14.12 -8.79 -36.24
N PHE A 768 -15.37 -8.62 -35.85
CA PHE A 768 -15.78 -8.66 -34.44
C PHE A 768 -16.76 -9.82 -34.27
N PRO A 769 -16.36 -10.97 -33.68
CA PRO A 769 -17.35 -11.81 -33.05
C PRO A 769 -17.79 -11.10 -31.76
N GLN A 770 -19.09 -10.81 -31.67
CA GLN A 770 -19.76 -10.43 -30.44
C GLN A 770 -19.33 -11.37 -29.31
N ARG A 771 -18.81 -10.82 -28.21
CA ARG A 771 -18.48 -11.58 -27.00
C ARG A 771 -19.77 -12.24 -26.48
N ARG A 772 -19.89 -13.55 -26.73
CA ARG A 772 -20.84 -14.42 -26.04
C ARG A 772 -20.36 -14.59 -24.60
N SER A 773 -21.23 -14.35 -23.63
CA SER A 773 -21.01 -14.68 -22.23
C SER A 773 -20.89 -16.21 -22.09
N MET A 774 -19.74 -16.71 -21.61
CA MET A 774 -19.60 -18.11 -21.21
C MET A 774 -20.51 -18.38 -20.00
N THR A 775 -21.25 -19.48 -20.04
CA THR A 775 -22.08 -19.94 -18.92
C THR A 775 -21.26 -20.80 -17.97
N VAL A 776 -21.70 -20.86 -16.71
CA VAL A 776 -21.02 -21.56 -15.60
C VAL A 776 -20.79 -23.05 -15.91
N GLU A 777 -21.62 -23.68 -16.74
CA GLU A 777 -21.48 -25.08 -17.13
C GLU A 777 -20.30 -25.35 -18.09
N GLU A 778 -19.77 -24.33 -18.79
CA GLU A 778 -18.58 -24.47 -19.65
C GLU A 778 -17.26 -24.34 -18.87
N VAL A 779 -17.31 -23.89 -17.61
CA VAL A 779 -16.13 -23.77 -16.71
C VAL A 779 -15.95 -25.04 -15.87
N VAL A 780 -16.99 -25.86 -15.75
CA VAL A 780 -16.99 -27.09 -14.92
C VAL A 780 -16.62 -28.35 -15.72
N ARG A 781 -16.61 -28.29 -17.05
CA ARG A 781 -15.98 -29.31 -17.92
C ARG A 781 -14.51 -28.97 -18.16
#